data_AF-A0A7V9UWQ5-F1
#
_entry.id   AF-A0A7V9UWQ5-F1
#
_cell.length_a   1.000
_cell.length_b   1.000
_cell.length_c   1.000
_cell.angle_alpha   90.00
_cell.angle_beta   90.00
_cell.angle_gamma   90.00
#
_symmetry.space_group_name_H-M   'P 1'
#
loop_
_entity.id
_entity.type
_entity.pdbx_description
1 polymer ?
#
loop_
_entity_poly.entity_id
_entity_poly.type
_entity_poly.pdbx_seq_one_letter_code
_entity_poly.pdbx_strand_id
1 'polypeptide(L)'
;MKNTDKTHITERSAVAILMSWMREIIERNNLDLGLPIVETAGKDNKFPDMEIYESRRSEDCLCLFEAKRPNFDVFEHEEELKEPARQKATKRNAKYFALLNFRKLVWFDTAKVNAMLPEEQQIVQTYTLSDLTNLDDLETTRNRERIKRNLEEFLLKLYNVHTGKEPEPQIPVDELLINKLQEKINLLTHYYSQIIEDKCAEDANFLQNLAKWFYDQSWNFAGSYDDFEKAARQASYLLVNKILFYDTLQNKRPNDLDPLEIPNGLTKGAKLQEQLQGYFNDALQIDYENVFNVDFVDELAFPDSREVIEEIKKLVALLSRYNLAELGFDIIGRIFERLIPAEERHNFGQCFTDSDVVDLILKFCLKHESDKTLDPSCGSGTFLVRAYQHKKLMNKRLTHEEILETIWGNDIAKFPASLSIINLAINDLSVDRNYPNIIKEDFFNIKVGSDGIDLEAWRNSVAQTLSGKERKLVYPKQFDAIVGNPPYTRQEEIAELAPEDIEYKENLIKSAVKVGGKKIAELSKRAGIHAFFFVHGWKFLREGGRFGFIVSNSWLDTDYGRGLQEFFLKHYKIVAIIESKIERWFSEADVNTCIVILEKCSDQKERDQNLARFVYLKKPLRSFIPPTSDQKDEEVKRQHAIEDFCDTVLTHRKIYENDDFRIYPILQSELYEEGFDEEAKKYTGAKWGKYLRAPEIFFEILEKYKDKFVELKSIAKVQRGFTTGANDFF
;
A
#
# COMPACT_ATOMS: atom_id res chain seq x y z
N MET A 1 20.99 30.09 5.20
CA MET A 1 22.29 29.68 4.63
C MET A 1 22.30 30.10 3.16
N LYS A 2 23.43 30.62 2.66
CA LYS A 2 23.58 31.06 1.26
C LYS A 2 23.19 29.94 0.29
N ASN A 3 22.35 30.26 -0.69
CA ASN A 3 22.12 29.44 -1.89
C ASN A 3 23.47 28.99 -2.43
N THR A 4 23.74 27.70 -2.36
CA THR A 4 24.75 27.07 -3.20
C THR A 4 24.18 27.13 -4.61
N ASP A 5 24.94 27.66 -5.56
CA ASP A 5 24.64 27.60 -6.99
C ASP A 5 24.48 26.13 -7.39
N LYS A 6 23.24 25.60 -7.36
CA LYS A 6 22.92 24.31 -7.96
C LYS A 6 23.23 24.46 -9.45
N THR A 7 24.20 23.69 -9.93
CA THR A 7 24.62 23.73 -11.33
C THR A 7 23.52 23.07 -12.15
N HIS A 8 22.84 23.83 -13.02
CA HIS A 8 21.76 23.30 -13.84
C HIS A 8 22.26 22.18 -14.77
N ILE A 9 21.72 20.96 -14.64
CA ILE A 9 22.09 19.78 -15.40
C ILE A 9 21.28 19.76 -16.71
N THR A 10 21.98 19.91 -17.84
CA THR A 10 21.36 19.76 -19.16
C THR A 10 21.12 18.28 -19.51
N GLU A 11 20.20 18.00 -20.44
CA GLU A 11 19.96 16.63 -20.96
C GLU A 11 21.27 15.95 -21.40
N ARG A 12 22.14 16.67 -22.12
CA ARG A 12 23.44 16.15 -22.56
C ARG A 12 24.38 15.83 -21.38
N SER A 13 24.40 16.68 -20.35
CA SER A 13 25.17 16.44 -19.14
C SER A 13 24.66 15.21 -18.39
N ALA A 14 23.33 15.08 -18.30
CA ALA A 14 22.65 13.96 -17.66
C ALA A 14 22.94 12.63 -18.39
N VAL A 15 22.93 12.62 -19.72
CA VAL A 15 23.35 11.45 -20.53
C VAL A 15 24.80 11.07 -20.25
N ALA A 16 25.71 12.05 -20.13
CA ALA A 16 27.12 11.76 -19.80
C ALA A 16 27.27 11.13 -18.40
N ILE A 17 26.47 11.56 -17.43
CA ILE A 17 26.42 10.98 -16.08
C ILE A 17 25.90 9.53 -16.13
N LEU A 18 24.78 9.28 -16.83
CA LEU A 18 24.25 7.93 -17.06
C LEU A 18 25.29 7.01 -17.69
N MET A 19 25.99 7.49 -18.72
CA MET A 19 27.04 6.75 -19.41
C MET A 19 28.18 6.37 -18.45
N SER A 20 28.61 7.29 -17.59
CA SER A 20 29.60 7.01 -16.55
C SER A 20 29.14 5.89 -15.61
N TRP A 21 27.88 5.93 -15.16
CA TRP A 21 27.30 4.90 -14.30
C TRP A 21 27.19 3.54 -15.01
N MET A 22 26.77 3.51 -16.28
CA MET A 22 26.71 2.27 -17.05
C MET A 22 28.09 1.66 -17.26
N ARG A 23 29.14 2.48 -17.50
CA ARG A 23 30.54 2.01 -17.59
C ARG A 23 30.98 1.33 -16.28
N GLU A 24 30.75 1.99 -15.15
CA GLU A 24 31.06 1.45 -13.82
C GLU A 24 30.37 0.10 -13.59
N ILE A 25 29.08 -0.02 -13.95
CA ILE A 25 28.29 -1.24 -13.82
C ILE A 25 28.83 -2.36 -14.70
N ILE A 26 29.11 -2.08 -15.98
CA ILE A 26 29.64 -3.08 -16.93
C ILE A 26 30.99 -3.62 -16.45
N GLU A 27 31.87 -2.73 -15.97
CA GLU A 27 33.19 -3.12 -15.46
C GLU A 27 33.09 -3.91 -14.14
N ARG A 28 32.27 -3.45 -13.20
CA ARG A 28 32.06 -4.11 -11.91
C ARG A 28 31.51 -5.53 -12.08
N ASN A 29 30.59 -5.73 -13.03
CA ASN A 29 29.98 -7.03 -13.29
C ASN A 29 30.75 -7.88 -14.31
N ASN A 30 31.88 -7.39 -14.83
CA ASN A 30 32.70 -8.07 -15.84
C ASN A 30 31.89 -8.52 -17.07
N LEU A 31 31.01 -7.63 -17.57
CA LEU A 31 30.22 -7.88 -18.78
C LEU A 31 31.10 -7.59 -20.01
N ASP A 32 31.19 -8.55 -20.93
CA ASP A 32 31.87 -8.35 -22.22
C ASP A 32 30.98 -7.57 -23.19
N LEU A 33 30.55 -6.38 -22.77
CA LEU A 33 29.88 -5.37 -23.59
C LEU A 33 30.87 -4.26 -23.94
N GLY A 34 30.67 -3.60 -25.08
CA GLY A 34 31.35 -2.35 -25.39
C GLY A 34 31.01 -1.27 -24.36
N LEU A 35 31.99 -0.44 -24.00
CA LEU A 35 31.73 0.65 -23.04
C LEU A 35 30.85 1.72 -23.69
N PRO A 36 29.77 2.18 -23.01
CA PRO A 36 28.84 3.13 -23.61
C PRO A 36 29.54 4.43 -24.01
N ILE A 37 29.38 4.87 -25.26
CA ILE A 37 29.98 6.10 -25.78
C ILE A 37 28.90 7.17 -26.05
N VAL A 38 29.28 8.44 -25.88
CA VAL A 38 28.50 9.63 -26.26
C VAL A 38 29.32 10.34 -27.33
N GLU A 39 28.85 10.42 -28.58
CA GLU A 39 29.66 11.05 -29.64
C GLU A 39 29.69 12.58 -29.53
N THR A 40 30.90 13.14 -29.57
CA THR A 40 31.20 14.57 -29.63
C THR A 40 31.68 14.95 -31.04
N ALA A 41 30.72 15.13 -31.97
CA ALA A 41 30.80 15.79 -33.28
C ALA A 41 31.31 15.00 -34.52
N GLY A 42 30.47 14.95 -35.58
CA GLY A 42 30.89 14.61 -36.96
C GLY A 42 29.79 14.56 -38.05
N LYS A 43 29.85 15.47 -39.04
CA LYS A 43 29.29 15.45 -40.43
C LYS A 43 27.83 15.12 -40.80
N ASP A 44 27.02 14.40 -40.03
CA ASP A 44 25.57 14.27 -40.28
C ASP A 44 24.84 14.66 -38.98
N ASN A 45 24.22 15.84 -38.92
CA ASN A 45 23.68 16.50 -37.71
C ASN A 45 22.59 15.75 -36.88
N LYS A 46 22.50 14.41 -36.89
CA LYS A 46 21.55 13.60 -36.12
C LYS A 46 22.22 12.33 -35.57
N PHE A 47 22.77 12.43 -34.36
CA PHE A 47 23.38 11.32 -33.61
C PHE A 47 22.48 10.82 -32.49
N PRO A 48 22.58 9.55 -32.08
CA PRO A 48 21.98 9.09 -30.84
C PRO A 48 22.70 9.68 -29.63
N ASP A 49 22.02 9.67 -28.49
CA ASP A 49 22.57 10.22 -27.26
C ASP A 49 23.66 9.31 -26.68
N MET A 50 23.51 7.99 -26.83
CA MET A 50 24.48 7.00 -26.36
C MET A 50 24.38 5.68 -27.15
N GLU A 51 25.48 4.93 -27.24
CA GLU A 51 25.55 3.62 -27.91
C GLU A 51 26.33 2.60 -27.06
N ILE A 52 25.90 1.33 -27.10
CA ILE A 52 26.59 0.16 -26.54
C ILE A 52 26.85 -0.85 -27.66
N TYR A 53 28.07 -1.38 -27.74
CA TYR A 53 28.48 -2.41 -28.72
C TYR A 53 28.42 -3.82 -28.16
N GLU A 54 28.36 -4.82 -29.04
CA GLU A 54 28.24 -6.24 -28.68
C GLU A 54 29.35 -6.75 -27.75
N SER A 55 30.58 -6.24 -27.90
CA SER A 55 31.71 -6.57 -27.02
C SER A 55 32.74 -5.45 -26.98
N ARG A 56 33.76 -5.59 -26.13
CA ARG A 56 34.89 -4.62 -26.04
C ARG A 56 35.68 -4.45 -27.35
N ARG A 57 35.54 -5.40 -28.28
CA ARG A 57 36.27 -5.45 -29.55
C ARG A 57 35.36 -5.36 -30.78
N SER A 58 34.05 -5.40 -30.59
CA SER A 58 33.09 -5.34 -31.69
C SER A 58 32.85 -3.89 -32.09
N GLU A 59 32.73 -3.65 -33.39
CA GLU A 59 32.23 -2.38 -33.96
C GLU A 59 30.72 -2.46 -34.23
N ASP A 60 30.08 -3.62 -33.98
CA ASP A 60 28.66 -3.83 -34.18
C ASP A 60 27.87 -3.24 -33.00
N CYS A 61 27.00 -2.28 -33.31
CA CYS A 61 26.15 -1.61 -32.32
C CYS A 61 25.11 -2.62 -31.80
N LEU A 62 25.08 -2.84 -30.50
CA LEU A 62 24.07 -3.72 -29.87
C LEU A 62 22.80 -2.94 -29.55
N CYS A 63 22.95 -1.82 -28.85
CA CYS A 63 21.84 -1.02 -28.35
C CYS A 63 22.14 0.48 -28.43
N LEU A 64 21.22 1.21 -29.04
CA LEU A 64 21.25 2.66 -29.19
C LEU A 64 20.31 3.31 -28.16
N PHE A 65 20.67 4.45 -27.59
CA PHE A 65 19.85 5.18 -26.62
C PHE A 65 19.48 6.57 -27.13
N GLU A 66 18.22 6.94 -26.94
CA GLU A 66 17.71 8.30 -27.12
C GLU A 66 17.09 8.77 -25.80
N ALA A 67 17.55 9.91 -25.30
CA ALA A 67 17.16 10.45 -24.02
C ALA A 67 16.33 11.73 -24.18
N LYS A 68 15.39 11.92 -23.26
CA LYS A 68 14.64 13.16 -23.09
C LYS A 68 14.63 13.60 -21.64
N ARG A 69 14.16 14.82 -21.39
CA ARG A 69 13.96 15.34 -20.04
C ARG A 69 12.91 14.52 -19.27
N PRO A 70 12.94 14.52 -17.92
CA PRO A 70 12.02 13.77 -17.07
C PRO A 70 10.52 14.00 -17.36
N ASN A 71 10.14 15.18 -17.82
CA ASN A 71 8.74 15.54 -18.09
C ASN A 71 8.33 15.26 -19.54
N PHE A 72 8.95 14.27 -20.19
CA PHE A 72 8.65 13.84 -21.55
C PHE A 72 8.15 12.39 -21.53
N ASP A 73 6.97 12.12 -22.09
CA ASP A 73 6.41 10.76 -22.16
C ASP A 73 7.13 9.94 -23.25
N VAL A 74 7.87 8.91 -22.83
CA VAL A 74 8.65 8.06 -23.74
C VAL A 74 7.80 7.12 -24.59
N PHE A 75 6.50 6.97 -24.31
CA PHE A 75 5.60 6.08 -25.05
C PHE A 75 4.80 6.78 -26.17
N GLU A 76 4.61 8.09 -26.12
CA GLU A 76 3.67 8.77 -27.02
C GLU A 76 4.26 9.44 -28.25
N HIS A 77 5.50 9.92 -28.13
CA HIS A 77 6.09 10.76 -29.16
C HIS A 77 6.72 9.90 -30.26
N GLU A 78 5.85 9.18 -31.00
CA GLU A 78 6.29 8.25 -32.03
C GLU A 78 7.11 8.96 -33.11
N GLU A 79 6.63 10.10 -33.63
CA GLU A 79 7.33 10.85 -34.68
C GLU A 79 8.56 11.64 -34.18
N GLU A 80 8.55 12.11 -32.93
CA GLU A 80 9.60 12.99 -32.41
C GLU A 80 10.72 12.24 -31.68
N LEU A 81 10.46 11.02 -31.22
CA LEU A 81 11.40 10.22 -30.42
C LEU A 81 11.61 8.82 -30.99
N LYS A 82 10.55 8.01 -31.06
CA LYS A 82 10.68 6.59 -31.43
C LYS A 82 11.13 6.39 -32.87
N GLU A 83 10.53 7.12 -33.81
CA GLU A 83 10.83 7.01 -35.23
C GLU A 83 12.25 7.51 -35.55
N PRO A 84 12.72 8.67 -35.03
CA PRO A 84 14.13 9.04 -35.12
C PRO A 84 15.08 7.98 -34.54
N ALA A 85 14.77 7.42 -33.36
CA ALA A 85 15.59 6.37 -32.74
C ALA A 85 15.62 5.09 -33.60
N ARG A 86 14.47 4.65 -34.10
CA ARG A 86 14.33 3.50 -35.02
C ARG A 86 15.15 3.69 -36.29
N GLN A 87 15.07 4.88 -36.91
CA GLN A 87 15.85 5.20 -38.11
C GLN A 87 17.35 5.17 -37.84
N LYS A 88 17.81 5.73 -36.71
CA LYS A 88 19.22 5.69 -36.29
C LYS A 88 19.69 4.26 -36.03
N ALA A 89 18.88 3.44 -35.34
CA ALA A 89 19.17 2.05 -35.04
C ALA A 89 19.25 1.21 -36.32
N THR A 90 18.30 1.39 -37.23
CA THR A 90 18.28 0.69 -38.53
C THR A 90 19.50 1.07 -39.38
N LYS A 91 19.87 2.35 -39.45
CA LYS A 91 21.06 2.81 -40.20
C LYS A 91 22.36 2.19 -39.67
N ARG A 92 22.42 1.89 -38.37
CA ARG A 92 23.58 1.31 -37.67
C ARG A 92 23.53 -0.21 -37.55
N ASN A 93 22.50 -0.85 -38.12
CA ASN A 93 22.24 -2.28 -37.96
C ASN A 93 22.17 -2.72 -36.47
N ALA A 94 21.71 -1.81 -35.60
CA ALA A 94 21.64 -2.09 -34.17
C ALA A 94 20.48 -3.04 -33.87
N LYS A 95 20.76 -4.11 -33.12
CA LYS A 95 19.74 -5.10 -32.76
C LYS A 95 18.62 -4.46 -31.94
N TYR A 96 18.98 -3.55 -31.04
CA TYR A 96 18.07 -2.89 -30.13
C TYR A 96 18.21 -1.37 -30.15
N PHE A 97 17.16 -0.69 -29.71
CA PHE A 97 17.26 0.69 -29.25
C PHE A 97 16.44 0.89 -27.97
N ALA A 98 16.78 1.91 -27.20
CA ALA A 98 16.15 2.24 -25.94
C ALA A 98 15.80 3.73 -25.89
N LEU A 99 14.60 4.03 -25.42
CA LEU A 99 14.13 5.39 -25.17
C LEU A 99 14.14 5.61 -23.66
N LEU A 100 14.61 6.76 -23.18
CA LEU A 100 14.61 7.05 -21.75
C LEU A 100 14.34 8.51 -21.43
N ASN A 101 13.79 8.76 -20.25
CA ASN A 101 13.60 10.10 -19.69
C ASN A 101 14.17 10.23 -18.28
N PHE A 102 15.18 9.43 -17.92
CA PHE A 102 15.77 9.33 -16.57
C PHE A 102 14.83 8.79 -15.47
N ARG A 103 13.52 8.73 -15.74
CA ARG A 103 12.49 8.11 -14.89
C ARG A 103 12.13 6.72 -15.39
N LYS A 104 12.03 6.57 -16.71
CA LYS A 104 11.71 5.36 -17.45
C LYS A 104 12.77 5.07 -18.50
N LEU A 105 12.98 3.78 -18.77
CA LEU A 105 13.69 3.26 -19.92
C LEU A 105 12.81 2.22 -20.61
N VAL A 106 12.61 2.35 -21.92
CA VAL A 106 11.84 1.43 -22.76
C VAL A 106 12.77 0.82 -23.79
N TRP A 107 12.96 -0.49 -23.73
CA TRP A 107 13.85 -1.25 -24.60
C TRP A 107 13.05 -1.89 -25.74
N PHE A 108 13.43 -1.59 -26.98
CA PHE A 108 12.78 -2.06 -28.22
C PHE A 108 13.70 -2.98 -29.04
N ASP A 109 13.09 -3.94 -29.74
CA ASP A 109 13.71 -4.70 -30.82
C ASP A 109 13.54 -3.96 -32.15
N THR A 110 14.67 -3.59 -32.77
CA THR A 110 14.68 -2.80 -34.01
C THR A 110 13.97 -3.52 -35.16
N ALA A 111 14.16 -4.84 -35.29
CA ALA A 111 13.57 -5.61 -36.37
C ALA A 111 12.05 -5.73 -36.22
N LYS A 112 11.55 -5.93 -34.98
CA LYS A 112 10.12 -6.00 -34.69
C LYS A 112 9.42 -4.67 -34.92
N VAL A 113 10.07 -3.55 -34.56
CA VAL A 113 9.55 -2.20 -34.86
C VAL A 113 9.54 -1.97 -36.37
N ASN A 114 10.59 -2.35 -37.09
CA ASN A 114 10.64 -2.23 -38.55
C ASN A 114 9.59 -3.08 -39.27
N ALA A 115 9.23 -4.23 -38.70
CA ALA A 115 8.18 -5.10 -39.18
C ALA A 115 6.76 -4.61 -38.84
N MET A 116 6.63 -3.49 -38.10
CA MET A 116 5.35 -2.94 -37.66
C MET A 116 4.49 -3.95 -36.90
N LEU A 117 5.13 -4.79 -36.07
CA LEU A 117 4.41 -5.70 -35.18
C LEU A 117 3.58 -4.92 -34.15
N PRO A 118 2.59 -5.52 -33.47
CA PRO A 118 1.93 -4.88 -32.33
C PRO A 118 2.95 -4.36 -31.30
N GLU A 119 2.66 -3.23 -30.66
CA GLU A 119 3.61 -2.49 -29.84
C GLU A 119 4.16 -3.32 -28.66
N GLU A 120 3.31 -4.13 -28.03
CA GLU A 120 3.67 -5.08 -26.98
C GLU A 120 4.64 -6.18 -27.44
N GLN A 121 4.75 -6.41 -28.75
CA GLN A 121 5.75 -7.29 -29.33
C GLN A 121 7.02 -6.54 -29.70
N GLN A 122 6.92 -5.25 -30.02
CA GLN A 122 8.06 -4.38 -30.31
C GLN A 122 8.91 -4.10 -29.07
N ILE A 123 8.25 -3.91 -27.91
CA ILE A 123 8.88 -3.63 -26.63
C ILE A 123 9.36 -4.93 -26.01
N VAL A 124 10.67 -5.01 -25.75
CA VAL A 124 11.29 -6.14 -25.07
C VAL A 124 11.02 -6.07 -23.57
N GLN A 125 11.33 -4.93 -22.94
CA GLN A 125 11.09 -4.71 -21.51
C GLN A 125 11.12 -3.20 -21.18
N THR A 126 10.53 -2.83 -20.05
CA THR A 126 10.58 -1.47 -19.49
C THR A 126 11.21 -1.47 -18.10
N TYR A 127 11.87 -0.38 -17.74
CA TYR A 127 12.50 -0.20 -16.42
C TYR A 127 12.11 1.16 -15.84
N THR A 128 11.75 1.20 -14.55
CA THR A 128 11.55 2.44 -13.80
C THR A 128 12.85 2.81 -13.11
N LEU A 129 13.58 3.78 -13.67
CA LEU A 129 14.89 4.22 -13.22
C LEU A 129 14.80 5.10 -11.96
N SER A 130 13.84 6.03 -11.88
CA SER A 130 13.68 6.98 -10.75
C SER A 130 12.30 7.66 -10.76
N ASP A 131 12.01 8.48 -9.74
CA ASP A 131 10.84 9.39 -9.70
C ASP A 131 11.25 10.85 -9.94
N LEU A 132 12.38 11.06 -10.63
CA LEU A 132 12.98 12.38 -10.83
C LEU A 132 12.02 13.33 -11.57
N THR A 133 11.85 14.56 -11.08
CA THR A 133 11.08 15.63 -11.76
C THR A 133 11.99 16.70 -12.37
N ASN A 134 13.19 16.86 -11.82
CA ASN A 134 14.21 17.80 -12.30
C ASN A 134 15.58 17.10 -12.43
N LEU A 135 16.26 17.29 -13.56
CA LEU A 135 17.60 16.76 -13.80
C LEU A 135 18.64 17.25 -12.79
N ASP A 136 18.44 18.39 -12.16
CA ASP A 136 19.35 18.93 -11.14
C ASP A 136 19.46 18.03 -9.90
N ASP A 137 18.47 17.17 -9.68
CA ASP A 137 18.44 16.25 -8.55
C ASP A 137 18.91 14.82 -8.93
N LEU A 138 19.43 14.65 -10.16
CA LEU A 138 19.89 13.36 -10.70
C LEU A 138 20.98 12.72 -9.82
N GLU A 139 21.93 13.52 -9.35
CA GLU A 139 23.07 13.04 -8.57
C GLU A 139 22.83 13.00 -7.06
N THR A 140 21.63 13.32 -6.59
CA THR A 140 21.27 13.12 -5.18
C THR A 140 21.42 11.63 -4.82
N THR A 141 21.89 11.33 -3.60
CA THR A 141 22.21 9.96 -3.20
C THR A 141 21.05 8.99 -3.47
N ARG A 142 19.81 9.38 -3.14
CA ARG A 142 18.61 8.55 -3.39
C ARG A 142 18.45 8.23 -4.88
N ASN A 143 18.45 9.25 -5.74
CA ASN A 143 18.22 9.08 -7.18
C ASN A 143 19.37 8.34 -7.85
N ARG A 144 20.62 8.68 -7.52
CA ARG A 144 21.82 8.02 -8.04
C ARG A 144 21.81 6.52 -7.76
N GLU A 145 21.63 6.11 -6.50
CA GLU A 145 21.66 4.69 -6.14
C GLU A 145 20.49 3.92 -6.78
N ARG A 146 19.29 4.53 -6.83
CA ARG A 146 18.11 3.92 -7.47
C ARG A 146 18.32 3.74 -8.98
N ILE A 147 18.78 4.77 -9.69
CA ILE A 147 19.04 4.70 -11.14
C ILE A 147 20.13 3.67 -11.42
N LYS A 148 21.24 3.69 -10.69
CA LYS A 148 22.34 2.72 -10.85
C LYS A 148 21.84 1.27 -10.71
N ARG A 149 21.05 0.98 -9.68
CA ARG A 149 20.48 -0.35 -9.45
C ARG A 149 19.61 -0.82 -10.63
N ASN A 150 18.73 0.05 -11.12
CA ASN A 150 17.82 -0.31 -12.22
C ASN A 150 18.53 -0.38 -13.58
N LEU A 151 19.57 0.43 -13.80
CA LEU A 151 20.44 0.31 -14.98
C LEU A 151 21.26 -0.98 -14.96
N GLU A 152 21.70 -1.41 -13.77
CA GLU A 152 22.39 -2.68 -13.60
C GLU A 152 21.50 -3.86 -13.95
N GLU A 153 20.25 -3.87 -13.50
CA GLU A 153 19.26 -4.87 -13.89
C GLU A 153 19.08 -4.91 -15.42
N PHE A 154 18.89 -3.75 -16.04
CA PHE A 154 18.76 -3.64 -17.50
C PHE A 154 20.02 -4.15 -18.24
N LEU A 155 21.21 -3.74 -17.83
CA LEU A 155 22.47 -4.12 -18.49
C LEU A 155 22.77 -5.61 -18.38
N LEU A 156 22.51 -6.21 -17.21
CA LEU A 156 22.63 -7.64 -17.00
C LEU A 156 21.66 -8.41 -17.90
N LYS A 157 20.39 -7.94 -17.98
CA LYS A 157 19.38 -8.54 -18.83
C LYS A 157 19.74 -8.43 -20.32
N LEU A 158 20.14 -7.24 -20.77
CA LEU A 158 20.59 -6.98 -22.14
C LEU A 158 21.75 -7.92 -22.53
N TYR A 159 22.74 -8.06 -21.66
CA TYR A 159 23.88 -8.95 -21.89
C TYR A 159 23.47 -10.43 -21.96
N ASN A 160 22.62 -10.89 -21.04
CA ASN A 160 22.18 -12.28 -21.01
C ASN A 160 21.33 -12.64 -22.24
N VAL A 161 20.47 -11.73 -22.70
CA VAL A 161 19.68 -11.92 -23.92
C VAL A 161 20.57 -11.87 -25.16
N HIS A 162 21.49 -10.92 -25.25
CA HIS A 162 22.44 -10.81 -26.37
C HIS A 162 23.32 -12.07 -26.50
N THR A 163 23.84 -12.57 -25.37
CA THR A 163 24.70 -13.77 -25.34
C THR A 163 23.93 -15.10 -25.42
N GLY A 164 22.60 -15.05 -25.52
CA GLY A 164 21.75 -16.23 -25.62
C GLY A 164 21.63 -17.06 -24.33
N LYS A 165 22.06 -16.51 -23.18
CA LYS A 165 21.87 -17.14 -21.86
C LYS A 165 20.42 -17.11 -21.40
N GLU A 166 19.69 -16.09 -21.82
CA GLU A 166 18.26 -15.92 -21.54
C GLU A 166 17.51 -15.65 -22.84
N PRO A 167 16.25 -16.12 -22.96
CA PRO A 167 15.40 -15.72 -24.07
C PRO A 167 15.03 -14.24 -23.96
N GLU A 168 14.73 -13.63 -25.10
CA GLU A 168 14.17 -12.28 -25.12
C GLU A 168 12.81 -12.27 -24.41
N PRO A 169 12.62 -11.40 -23.40
CA PRO A 169 11.35 -11.30 -22.69
C PRO A 169 10.26 -10.70 -23.59
N GLN A 170 9.01 -10.95 -23.21
CA GLN A 170 7.84 -10.31 -23.80
C GLN A 170 7.10 -9.60 -22.68
N ILE A 171 6.82 -8.31 -22.86
CA ILE A 171 6.10 -7.53 -21.86
C ILE A 171 4.60 -7.90 -21.87
N PRO A 172 3.99 -8.21 -20.71
CA PRO A 172 2.55 -8.38 -20.60
C PRO A 172 1.78 -7.10 -20.96
N VAL A 173 0.59 -7.25 -21.55
CA VAL A 173 -0.24 -6.12 -22.00
C VAL A 173 -0.66 -5.21 -20.83
N ASP A 174 -1.00 -5.79 -19.68
CA ASP A 174 -1.29 -5.06 -18.45
C ASP A 174 -0.09 -4.30 -17.93
N GLU A 175 1.10 -4.91 -17.93
CA GLU A 175 2.32 -4.24 -17.50
C GLU A 175 2.62 -3.03 -18.40
N LEU A 176 2.48 -3.18 -19.72
CA LEU A 176 2.63 -2.07 -20.66
C LEU A 176 1.61 -0.96 -20.41
N LEU A 177 0.33 -1.29 -20.19
CA LEU A 177 -0.71 -0.32 -19.89
C LEU A 177 -0.45 0.41 -18.56
N ILE A 178 -0.07 -0.31 -17.49
CA ILE A 178 0.32 0.28 -16.20
C ILE A 178 1.43 1.30 -16.41
N ASN A 179 2.47 0.95 -17.17
CA ASN A 179 3.60 1.84 -17.43
C ASN A 179 3.18 3.12 -18.16
N LYS A 180 2.29 3.01 -19.15
CA LYS A 180 1.76 4.18 -19.87
C LYS A 180 0.89 5.06 -18.98
N LEU A 181 0.00 4.46 -18.18
CA LEU A 181 -0.84 5.19 -17.25
C LEU A 181 -0.02 5.92 -16.17
N GLN A 182 1.05 5.30 -15.67
CA GLN A 182 1.98 5.95 -14.76
C GLN A 182 2.61 7.19 -15.40
N GLU A 183 3.06 7.13 -16.66
CA GLU A 183 3.57 8.32 -17.35
C GLU A 183 2.51 9.42 -17.50
N LYS A 184 1.24 9.07 -17.73
CA LYS A 184 0.12 10.05 -17.69
C LYS A 184 -0.02 10.73 -16.35
N ILE A 185 -0.01 9.95 -15.27
CA ILE A 185 -0.10 10.46 -13.90
C ILE A 185 1.07 11.39 -13.61
N ASN A 186 2.27 11.04 -14.08
CA ASN A 186 3.49 11.81 -13.84
C ASN A 186 3.47 13.17 -14.55
N LEU A 187 3.04 13.20 -15.82
CA LEU A 187 2.89 14.45 -16.57
C LEU A 187 1.81 15.34 -15.97
N LEU A 188 0.64 14.77 -15.66
CA LEU A 188 -0.44 15.50 -14.99
C LEU A 188 0.03 16.08 -13.65
N THR A 189 0.77 15.30 -12.86
CA THR A 189 1.34 15.75 -11.59
C THR A 189 2.28 16.93 -11.80
N HIS A 190 3.16 16.87 -12.81
CA HIS A 190 4.04 17.98 -13.12
C HIS A 190 3.29 19.28 -13.42
N TYR A 191 2.27 19.20 -14.29
CA TYR A 191 1.45 20.37 -14.64
C TYR A 191 0.64 20.89 -13.45
N TYR A 192 -0.02 20.00 -12.70
CA TYR A 192 -0.80 20.38 -11.53
C TYR A 192 0.06 21.01 -10.43
N SER A 193 1.28 20.52 -10.20
CA SER A 193 2.16 21.05 -9.14
C SER A 193 2.46 22.53 -9.37
N GLN A 194 2.79 22.91 -10.61
CA GLN A 194 3.03 24.30 -10.99
C GLN A 194 1.76 25.15 -10.85
N ILE A 195 0.63 24.64 -11.34
CA ILE A 195 -0.65 25.38 -11.27
C ILE A 195 -1.10 25.58 -9.81
N ILE A 196 -0.89 24.60 -8.93
CA ILE A 196 -1.21 24.70 -7.51
C ILE A 196 -0.29 25.72 -6.84
N GLU A 197 1.01 25.69 -7.13
CA GLU A 197 1.99 26.66 -6.61
C GLU A 197 1.60 28.09 -7.00
N ASP A 198 1.31 28.33 -8.28
CA ASP A 198 0.90 29.65 -8.79
C ASP A 198 -0.40 30.11 -8.13
N LYS A 199 -1.41 29.24 -8.04
CA LYS A 199 -2.68 29.56 -7.36
C LYS A 199 -2.49 29.86 -5.88
N CYS A 200 -1.62 29.13 -5.19
CA CYS A 200 -1.31 29.38 -3.78
C CYS A 200 -0.61 30.73 -3.57
N ALA A 201 0.21 31.17 -4.54
CA ALA A 201 0.85 32.48 -4.51
C ALA A 201 -0.15 33.63 -4.77
N GLU A 202 -1.20 33.40 -5.55
CA GLU A 202 -2.16 34.42 -5.97
C GLU A 202 -3.45 34.47 -5.12
N ASP A 203 -3.92 33.35 -4.58
CA ASP A 203 -5.18 33.22 -3.85
C ASP A 203 -4.98 32.65 -2.43
N ALA A 204 -5.07 33.55 -1.45
CA ALA A 204 -4.96 33.21 -0.03
C ALA A 204 -6.08 32.27 0.46
N ASN A 205 -7.28 32.34 -0.12
CA ASN A 205 -8.38 31.44 0.25
C ASN A 205 -8.11 30.02 -0.26
N PHE A 206 -7.57 29.91 -1.48
CA PHE A 206 -7.15 28.62 -2.03
C PHE A 206 -6.07 27.97 -1.16
N LEU A 207 -5.05 28.72 -0.74
CA LEU A 207 -4.01 28.23 0.17
C LEU A 207 -4.60 27.73 1.50
N GLN A 208 -5.54 28.48 2.09
CA GLN A 208 -6.21 28.07 3.34
C GLN A 208 -7.05 26.80 3.16
N ASN A 209 -7.78 26.68 2.04
CA ASN A 209 -8.57 25.49 1.74
C ASN A 209 -7.68 24.27 1.49
N LEU A 210 -6.56 24.44 0.78
CA LEU A 210 -5.57 23.38 0.59
C LEU A 210 -4.96 22.94 1.93
N ALA A 211 -4.56 23.88 2.78
CA ALA A 211 -4.03 23.58 4.11
C ALA A 211 -5.06 22.82 4.95
N LYS A 212 -6.32 23.27 4.97
CA LYS A 212 -7.42 22.58 5.65
C LYS A 212 -7.58 21.15 5.14
N TRP A 213 -7.58 20.97 3.81
CA TRP A 213 -7.71 19.66 3.21
C TRP A 213 -6.54 18.72 3.61
N PHE A 214 -5.30 19.23 3.69
CA PHE A 214 -4.17 18.46 4.23
C PHE A 214 -4.43 17.97 5.65
N TYR A 215 -4.93 18.85 6.53
CA TYR A 215 -5.27 18.48 7.90
C TYR A 215 -6.41 17.46 7.98
N ASP A 216 -7.43 17.57 7.13
CA ASP A 216 -8.53 16.60 7.03
C ASP A 216 -8.01 15.20 6.63
N GLN A 217 -6.91 15.11 5.87
CA GLN A 217 -6.21 13.85 5.56
C GLN A 217 -5.23 13.41 6.67
N SER A 218 -5.17 14.11 7.81
CA SER A 218 -4.16 13.92 8.87
C SER A 218 -2.72 14.12 8.39
N TRP A 219 -2.50 15.05 7.45
CA TRP A 219 -1.18 15.44 6.97
C TRP A 219 -0.75 16.81 7.49
N ASN A 220 0.57 17.03 7.52
CA ASN A 220 1.15 18.33 7.82
C ASN A 220 1.22 19.17 6.54
N PHE A 221 1.06 20.48 6.69
CA PHE A 221 1.15 21.43 5.59
C PHE A 221 2.16 22.53 5.93
N ALA A 222 3.26 22.58 5.17
CA ALA A 222 4.30 23.60 5.28
C ALA A 222 4.18 24.69 4.20
N GLY A 223 3.32 24.50 3.19
CA GLY A 223 3.22 25.37 2.02
C GLY A 223 4.44 25.29 1.13
N SER A 224 5.07 24.12 1.08
CA SER A 224 6.26 23.86 0.25
C SER A 224 5.87 23.25 -1.11
N TYR A 225 6.81 23.22 -2.04
CA TYR A 225 6.63 22.52 -3.31
C TYR A 225 6.27 21.04 -3.13
N ASP A 226 6.83 20.37 -2.12
CA ASP A 226 6.51 18.97 -1.82
C ASP A 226 5.03 18.77 -1.44
N ASP A 227 4.42 19.76 -0.75
CA ASP A 227 2.99 19.74 -0.44
C ASP A 227 2.16 19.91 -1.72
N PHE A 228 2.55 20.83 -2.60
CA PHE A 228 1.85 21.04 -3.88
C PHE A 228 1.95 19.81 -4.79
N GLU A 229 3.12 19.19 -4.86
CA GLU A 229 3.35 17.96 -5.61
C GLU A 229 2.53 16.79 -5.05
N LYS A 230 2.42 16.69 -3.72
CA LYS A 230 1.59 15.67 -3.07
C LYS A 230 0.10 15.82 -3.40
N ALA A 231 -0.43 17.04 -3.38
CA ALA A 231 -1.81 17.33 -3.79
C ALA A 231 -2.03 17.06 -5.29
N ALA A 232 -1.11 17.52 -6.14
CA ALA A 232 -1.10 17.27 -7.58
C ALA A 232 -1.13 15.77 -7.91
N ARG A 233 -0.31 14.98 -7.21
CA ARG A 233 -0.22 13.54 -7.40
C ARG A 233 -1.53 12.84 -7.06
N GLN A 234 -2.16 13.22 -5.95
CA GLN A 234 -3.45 12.66 -5.58
C GLN A 234 -4.57 13.04 -6.56
N ALA A 235 -4.57 14.27 -7.09
CA ALA A 235 -5.48 14.69 -8.15
C ALA A 235 -5.29 13.86 -9.43
N SER A 236 -4.04 13.65 -9.84
CA SER A 236 -3.72 12.80 -10.99
C SER A 236 -4.21 11.37 -10.79
N TYR A 237 -3.93 10.75 -9.64
CA TYR A 237 -4.40 9.38 -9.38
C TYR A 237 -5.91 9.27 -9.33
N LEU A 238 -6.60 10.21 -8.68
CA LEU A 238 -8.06 10.21 -8.61
C LEU A 238 -8.67 10.32 -10.02
N LEU A 239 -8.18 11.26 -10.83
CA LEU A 239 -8.68 11.44 -12.18
C LEU A 239 -8.43 10.21 -13.06
N VAL A 240 -7.19 9.71 -13.08
CA VAL A 240 -6.84 8.54 -13.89
C VAL A 240 -7.62 7.30 -13.44
N ASN A 241 -7.79 7.08 -12.13
CA ASN A 241 -8.63 5.99 -11.61
C ASN A 241 -10.09 6.14 -12.01
N LYS A 242 -10.67 7.36 -11.94
CA LYS A 242 -12.06 7.59 -12.36
C LYS A 242 -12.26 7.29 -13.84
N ILE A 243 -11.36 7.76 -14.70
CA ILE A 243 -11.43 7.53 -16.15
C ILE A 243 -11.23 6.04 -16.45
N LEU A 244 -10.19 5.41 -15.88
CA LEU A 244 -9.93 3.98 -16.07
C LEU A 244 -11.09 3.11 -15.56
N PHE A 245 -11.64 3.42 -14.40
CA PHE A 245 -12.76 2.68 -13.82
C PHE A 245 -14.03 2.85 -14.64
N TYR A 246 -14.32 4.06 -15.11
CA TYR A 246 -15.44 4.30 -16.03
C TYR A 246 -15.28 3.49 -17.31
N ASP A 247 -14.11 3.56 -17.97
CA ASP A 247 -13.83 2.84 -19.21
C ASP A 247 -13.94 1.32 -19.03
N THR A 248 -13.44 0.80 -17.90
CA THR A 248 -13.57 -0.61 -17.54
C THR A 248 -15.04 -1.01 -17.34
N LEU A 249 -15.80 -0.19 -16.62
CA LEU A 249 -17.22 -0.42 -16.36
C LEU A 249 -18.04 -0.38 -17.65
N GLN A 250 -17.77 0.60 -18.52
CA GLN A 250 -18.38 0.76 -19.84
C GLN A 250 -18.13 -0.46 -20.72
N ASN A 251 -16.90 -0.97 -20.78
CA ASN A 251 -16.55 -2.18 -21.53
C ASN A 251 -17.31 -3.43 -21.03
N LYS A 252 -17.58 -3.53 -19.72
CA LYS A 252 -18.33 -4.65 -19.13
C LYS A 252 -19.85 -4.43 -19.17
N ARG A 253 -20.31 -3.20 -19.34
CA ARG A 253 -21.72 -2.77 -19.39
C ARG A 253 -22.00 -1.81 -20.56
N PRO A 254 -21.74 -2.22 -21.82
CA PRO A 254 -21.81 -1.32 -22.97
C PRO A 254 -23.23 -0.86 -23.31
N ASN A 255 -24.26 -1.51 -22.74
CA ASN A 255 -25.66 -1.09 -22.91
C ASN A 255 -26.12 -0.07 -21.86
N ASP A 256 -25.38 0.04 -20.74
CA ASP A 256 -25.73 0.93 -19.63
C ASP A 256 -24.97 2.26 -19.71
N LEU A 257 -23.79 2.27 -20.35
CA LEU A 257 -22.86 3.40 -20.37
C LEU A 257 -22.32 3.65 -21.78
N ASP A 258 -22.24 4.93 -22.15
CA ASP A 258 -21.66 5.36 -23.41
C ASP A 258 -20.12 5.37 -23.36
N PRO A 259 -19.42 5.04 -24.46
CA PRO A 259 -17.98 5.22 -24.56
C PRO A 259 -17.57 6.67 -24.26
N LEU A 260 -16.50 6.83 -23.49
CA LEU A 260 -16.03 8.15 -23.09
C LEU A 260 -15.35 8.84 -24.28
N GLU A 261 -15.90 9.97 -24.71
CA GLU A 261 -15.34 10.78 -25.79
C GLU A 261 -15.13 12.24 -25.35
N ILE A 262 -13.97 12.79 -25.70
CA ILE A 262 -13.66 14.21 -25.49
C ILE A 262 -13.53 14.90 -26.85
N PRO A 263 -14.33 15.95 -27.14
CA PRO A 263 -14.23 16.66 -28.40
C PRO A 263 -12.85 17.29 -28.63
N ASN A 264 -12.28 17.11 -29.83
CA ASN A 264 -10.97 17.68 -30.19
C ASN A 264 -10.88 19.20 -29.98
N GLY A 265 -11.97 19.93 -30.25
CA GLY A 265 -12.03 21.39 -30.11
C GLY A 265 -12.18 21.90 -28.66
N LEU A 266 -12.28 21.02 -27.67
CA LEU A 266 -12.42 21.40 -26.27
C LEU A 266 -11.08 21.91 -25.73
N THR A 267 -11.05 23.16 -25.24
CA THR A 267 -9.83 23.83 -24.75
C THR A 267 -10.01 24.51 -23.39
N LYS A 268 -11.17 24.32 -22.75
CA LYS A 268 -11.53 24.94 -21.46
C LYS A 268 -11.69 23.88 -20.39
N GLY A 269 -11.03 24.05 -19.25
CA GLY A 269 -11.02 23.10 -18.14
C GLY A 269 -12.42 22.87 -17.58
N ALA A 270 -13.19 23.94 -17.38
CA ALA A 270 -14.58 23.84 -16.92
C ALA A 270 -15.48 23.01 -17.86
N LYS A 271 -15.27 23.12 -19.18
CA LYS A 271 -16.01 22.31 -20.16
C LYS A 271 -15.55 20.85 -20.16
N LEU A 272 -14.26 20.61 -19.92
CA LEU A 272 -13.72 19.25 -19.79
C LEU A 272 -14.33 18.56 -18.55
N GLN A 273 -14.38 19.30 -17.45
CA GLN A 273 -15.03 18.85 -16.22
C GLN A 273 -16.51 18.52 -16.46
N GLU A 274 -17.26 19.43 -17.11
CA GLU A 274 -18.67 19.21 -17.44
C GLU A 274 -18.86 17.94 -18.28
N GLN A 275 -18.04 17.75 -19.31
CA GLN A 275 -18.08 16.57 -20.19
C GLN A 275 -17.83 15.26 -19.40
N LEU A 276 -16.72 15.20 -18.65
CA LEU A 276 -16.36 14.00 -17.88
C LEU A 276 -17.33 13.72 -16.73
N GLN A 277 -17.80 14.77 -16.05
CA GLN A 277 -18.77 14.63 -14.99
C GLN A 277 -20.12 14.12 -15.53
N GLY A 278 -20.49 14.45 -16.76
CA GLY A 278 -21.64 13.85 -17.45
C GLY A 278 -21.56 12.32 -17.44
N TYR A 279 -20.47 11.77 -17.97
CA TYR A 279 -20.21 10.32 -17.96
C TYR A 279 -20.18 9.75 -16.54
N PHE A 280 -19.47 10.41 -15.61
CA PHE A 280 -19.39 9.93 -14.22
C PHE A 280 -20.77 9.91 -13.55
N ASN A 281 -21.65 10.87 -13.85
CA ASN A 281 -23.01 10.89 -13.32
C ASN A 281 -23.88 9.72 -13.83
N ASP A 282 -23.61 9.22 -15.04
CA ASP A 282 -24.27 8.01 -15.55
C ASP A 282 -23.80 6.78 -14.76
N ALA A 283 -22.50 6.68 -14.47
CA ALA A 283 -21.97 5.62 -13.61
C ALA A 283 -22.47 5.72 -12.16
N LEU A 284 -22.77 6.92 -11.66
CA LEU A 284 -23.41 7.13 -10.35
C LEU A 284 -24.83 6.54 -10.27
N GLN A 285 -25.51 6.31 -11.39
CA GLN A 285 -26.80 5.61 -11.39
C GLN A 285 -26.67 4.10 -11.07
N ILE A 286 -25.45 3.57 -11.11
CA ILE A 286 -25.06 2.17 -10.88
C ILE A 286 -24.35 2.01 -9.51
N ASP A 287 -24.52 2.98 -8.59
CA ASP A 287 -24.08 2.95 -7.18
C ASP A 287 -22.55 3.03 -6.93
N TYR A 288 -21.76 3.81 -7.67
CA TYR A 288 -20.30 4.00 -7.44
C TYR A 288 -19.88 5.35 -6.82
N GLU A 289 -20.68 5.87 -5.89
CA GLU A 289 -20.53 7.23 -5.32
C GLU A 289 -19.18 7.55 -4.72
N ASN A 290 -18.64 6.67 -3.88
CA ASN A 290 -17.34 6.92 -3.26
C ASN A 290 -16.20 6.97 -4.28
N VAL A 291 -16.37 6.43 -5.49
CA VAL A 291 -15.40 6.53 -6.58
C VAL A 291 -15.56 7.85 -7.33
N PHE A 292 -16.79 8.22 -7.71
CA PHE A 292 -17.03 9.35 -8.61
C PHE A 292 -17.38 10.69 -7.92
N ASN A 293 -17.69 10.70 -6.62
CA ASN A 293 -18.00 11.93 -5.89
C ASN A 293 -16.84 12.93 -5.93
N VAL A 294 -17.20 14.21 -6.07
CA VAL A 294 -16.26 15.34 -6.09
C VAL A 294 -15.72 15.60 -4.69
N ASP A 295 -14.41 15.77 -4.57
CA ASP A 295 -13.69 16.37 -3.43
C ASP A 295 -13.02 17.68 -3.87
N PHE A 296 -12.47 18.43 -2.93
CA PHE A 296 -11.63 19.60 -3.21
C PHE A 296 -10.51 19.30 -4.23
N VAL A 297 -9.88 18.13 -4.11
CA VAL A 297 -8.80 17.69 -5.02
C VAL A 297 -9.29 17.44 -6.45
N ASP A 298 -10.57 17.09 -6.64
CA ASP A 298 -11.14 16.91 -7.97
C ASP A 298 -11.28 18.24 -8.72
N GLU A 299 -11.43 19.36 -8.00
CA GLU A 299 -11.43 20.70 -8.61
C GLU A 299 -10.04 21.08 -9.15
N LEU A 300 -8.97 20.50 -8.59
CA LEU A 300 -7.60 20.69 -9.07
C LEU A 300 -7.35 20.01 -10.41
N ALA A 301 -8.16 19.00 -10.76
CA ALA A 301 -7.97 18.17 -11.94
C ALA A 301 -8.37 18.84 -13.26
N PHE A 302 -9.07 19.99 -13.22
CA PHE A 302 -9.61 20.65 -14.41
C PHE A 302 -9.24 22.14 -14.53
N PRO A 303 -7.95 22.51 -14.45
CA PRO A 303 -7.52 23.88 -14.68
C PRO A 303 -7.71 24.29 -16.15
N ASP A 304 -7.77 25.61 -16.39
CA ASP A 304 -7.74 26.20 -17.73
C ASP A 304 -6.30 26.15 -18.33
N SER A 305 -5.74 24.95 -18.45
CA SER A 305 -4.41 24.67 -19.06
C SER A 305 -4.58 23.80 -20.31
N ARG A 306 -3.95 24.21 -21.41
CA ARG A 306 -3.99 23.47 -22.66
C ARG A 306 -3.26 22.12 -22.51
N GLU A 307 -2.13 22.13 -21.84
CA GLU A 307 -1.27 20.97 -21.61
C GLU A 307 -2.03 19.88 -20.87
N VAL A 308 -2.72 20.24 -19.76
CA VAL A 308 -3.55 19.32 -18.99
C VAL A 308 -4.68 18.74 -19.83
N ILE A 309 -5.42 19.59 -20.57
CA ILE A 309 -6.57 19.14 -21.36
C ILE A 309 -6.15 18.17 -22.46
N GLU A 310 -5.05 18.47 -23.17
CA GLU A 310 -4.51 17.57 -24.19
C GLU A 310 -4.03 16.25 -23.58
N GLU A 311 -3.43 16.28 -22.39
CA GLU A 311 -2.97 15.09 -21.69
C GLU A 311 -4.14 14.17 -21.26
N ILE A 312 -5.25 14.76 -20.81
CA ILE A 312 -6.47 13.99 -20.48
C ILE A 312 -7.11 13.41 -21.74
N LYS A 313 -7.14 14.15 -22.87
CA LYS A 313 -7.61 13.61 -24.16
C LYS A 313 -6.79 12.41 -24.60
N LYS A 314 -5.47 12.50 -24.47
CA LYS A 314 -4.54 11.41 -24.78
C LYS A 314 -4.75 10.20 -23.89
N LEU A 315 -4.98 10.39 -22.59
CA LEU A 315 -5.35 9.31 -21.67
C LEU A 315 -6.62 8.58 -22.13
N VAL A 316 -7.67 9.31 -22.49
CA VAL A 316 -8.92 8.72 -23.00
C VAL A 316 -8.67 7.98 -24.32
N ALA A 317 -7.92 8.59 -25.23
CA ALA A 317 -7.55 7.97 -26.51
C ALA A 317 -6.59 6.79 -26.38
N LEU A 318 -5.84 6.69 -25.27
CA LEU A 318 -5.02 5.54 -24.92
C LEU A 318 -5.93 4.38 -24.49
N LEU A 319 -6.84 4.63 -23.55
CA LEU A 319 -7.74 3.60 -23.00
C LEU A 319 -8.66 3.01 -24.06
N SER A 320 -9.19 3.85 -24.97
CA SER A 320 -10.06 3.38 -26.06
C SER A 320 -9.39 2.41 -27.05
N ARG A 321 -8.06 2.27 -27.03
CA ARG A 321 -7.32 1.27 -27.83
C ARG A 321 -7.30 -0.11 -27.19
N TYR A 322 -7.59 -0.21 -25.89
CA TYR A 322 -7.60 -1.47 -25.17
C TYR A 322 -9.03 -2.01 -25.07
N ASN A 323 -9.23 -3.25 -25.49
CA ASN A 323 -10.49 -3.95 -25.27
C ASN A 323 -10.50 -4.54 -23.85
N LEU A 324 -10.89 -3.73 -22.85
CA LEU A 324 -10.95 -4.18 -21.45
C LEU A 324 -12.04 -5.24 -21.23
N ALA A 325 -12.99 -5.39 -22.15
CA ALA A 325 -14.01 -6.44 -22.06
C ALA A 325 -13.40 -7.85 -22.19
N GLU A 326 -12.38 -8.01 -23.04
CA GLU A 326 -11.66 -9.27 -23.27
C GLU A 326 -10.61 -9.57 -22.19
N LEU A 327 -10.22 -8.56 -21.40
CA LEU A 327 -9.33 -8.77 -20.26
C LEU A 327 -10.08 -9.48 -19.11
N GLY A 328 -9.43 -10.50 -18.56
CA GLY A 328 -9.89 -11.18 -17.36
C GLY A 328 -9.82 -10.27 -16.14
N PHE A 329 -10.68 -10.52 -15.14
CA PHE A 329 -10.74 -9.73 -13.91
C PHE A 329 -9.39 -9.67 -13.17
N ASP A 330 -8.58 -10.72 -13.22
CA ASP A 330 -7.24 -10.74 -12.61
C ASP A 330 -6.32 -9.68 -13.26
N ILE A 331 -6.42 -9.50 -14.58
CA ILE A 331 -5.62 -8.52 -15.33
C ILE A 331 -6.03 -7.10 -14.94
N ILE A 332 -7.33 -6.82 -14.93
CA ILE A 332 -7.90 -5.53 -14.53
C ILE A 332 -7.53 -5.23 -13.06
N GLY A 333 -7.65 -6.24 -12.19
CA GLY A 333 -7.21 -6.23 -10.80
C GLY A 333 -5.77 -5.73 -10.64
N ARG A 334 -4.84 -6.37 -11.35
CA ARG A 334 -3.42 -5.99 -11.31
C ARG A 334 -3.16 -4.57 -11.81
N ILE A 335 -3.92 -4.08 -12.80
CA ILE A 335 -3.77 -2.71 -13.28
C ILE A 335 -4.07 -1.73 -12.15
N PHE A 336 -5.23 -1.85 -11.48
CA PHE A 336 -5.58 -0.96 -10.37
C PHE A 336 -4.65 -1.10 -9.17
N GLU A 337 -4.24 -2.32 -8.83
CA GLU A 337 -3.34 -2.58 -7.70
C GLU A 337 -1.94 -1.99 -7.93
N ARG A 338 -1.40 -2.11 -9.15
CA ARG A 338 -0.04 -1.67 -9.51
C ARG A 338 0.01 -0.24 -10.07
N LEU A 339 -1.14 0.38 -10.38
CA LEU A 339 -1.19 1.74 -10.90
C LEU A 339 -0.47 2.72 -9.97
N ILE A 340 -0.70 2.58 -8.66
CA ILE A 340 -0.04 3.37 -7.62
C ILE A 340 1.20 2.59 -7.13
N PRO A 341 2.43 3.07 -7.41
CA PRO A 341 3.66 2.44 -6.95
C PRO A 341 3.71 2.35 -5.42
N ALA A 342 4.36 1.30 -4.88
CA ALA A 342 4.44 1.07 -3.44
C ALA A 342 5.02 2.28 -2.67
N GLU A 343 6.08 2.91 -3.20
CA GLU A 343 6.71 4.09 -2.59
C GLU A 343 5.74 5.28 -2.46
N GLU A 344 4.78 5.42 -3.39
CA GLU A 344 3.84 6.53 -3.39
C GLU A 344 2.64 6.31 -2.47
N ARG A 345 2.25 5.05 -2.24
CA ARG A 345 1.22 4.71 -1.25
C ARG A 345 1.60 5.23 0.14
N HIS A 346 2.88 5.14 0.48
CA HIS A 346 3.42 5.68 1.74
C HIS A 346 3.26 7.19 1.86
N ASN A 347 3.53 7.95 0.78
CA ASN A 347 3.34 9.40 0.77
C ASN A 347 1.91 9.81 1.13
N PHE A 348 0.93 8.95 0.84
CA PHE A 348 -0.48 9.13 1.21
C PHE A 348 -0.86 8.56 2.58
N GLY A 349 0.12 8.20 3.41
CA GLY A 349 -0.11 7.62 4.74
C GLY A 349 -0.64 6.18 4.72
N GLN A 350 -0.54 5.48 3.59
CA GLN A 350 -1.02 4.11 3.45
C GLN A 350 0.12 3.13 3.74
N CYS A 351 0.08 2.46 4.89
CA CYS A 351 0.95 1.32 5.17
C CYS A 351 0.34 0.04 4.59
N PHE A 352 0.83 -0.41 3.43
CA PHE A 352 0.41 -1.68 2.86
C PHE A 352 0.94 -2.84 3.69
N THR A 353 0.08 -3.79 4.02
CA THR A 353 0.49 -5.02 4.72
C THR A 353 0.82 -6.08 3.69
N ASP A 354 1.99 -6.72 3.82
CA ASP A 354 2.40 -7.80 2.92
C ASP A 354 1.33 -8.90 2.84
N SER A 355 1.04 -9.38 1.63
CA SER A 355 0.01 -10.41 1.40
C SER A 355 0.28 -11.70 2.16
N ASP A 356 1.53 -12.05 2.47
CA ASP A 356 1.90 -13.20 3.32
C ASP A 356 1.38 -13.03 4.74
N VAL A 357 1.56 -11.83 5.30
CA VAL A 357 1.08 -11.48 6.64
C VAL A 357 -0.44 -11.46 6.65
N VAL A 358 -1.06 -10.85 5.63
CA VAL A 358 -2.51 -10.77 5.48
C VAL A 358 -3.12 -12.17 5.40
N ASP A 359 -2.60 -13.03 4.53
CA ASP A 359 -3.12 -14.39 4.35
C ASP A 359 -2.96 -15.24 5.60
N LEU A 360 -1.83 -15.12 6.29
CA LEU A 360 -1.60 -15.80 7.55
C LEU A 360 -2.65 -15.39 8.60
N ILE A 361 -2.88 -14.08 8.74
CA ILE A 361 -3.91 -13.55 9.63
C ILE A 361 -5.30 -14.05 9.24
N LEU A 362 -5.65 -13.97 7.94
CA LEU A 362 -6.95 -14.42 7.44
C LEU A 362 -7.17 -15.91 7.67
N LYS A 363 -6.16 -16.75 7.47
CA LYS A 363 -6.27 -18.19 7.73
C LYS A 363 -6.53 -18.49 9.21
N PHE A 364 -5.96 -17.71 10.13
CA PHE A 364 -6.30 -17.83 11.55
C PHE A 364 -7.72 -17.35 11.86
N CYS A 365 -8.20 -16.30 11.20
CA CYS A 365 -9.43 -15.60 11.59
C CYS A 365 -10.69 -16.11 10.88
N LEU A 366 -10.62 -16.42 9.58
CA LEU A 366 -11.74 -16.89 8.76
C LEU A 366 -11.84 -18.41 8.81
N LYS A 367 -12.87 -18.91 9.48
CA LYS A 367 -13.14 -20.35 9.66
C LYS A 367 -14.11 -20.88 8.61
N HIS A 368 -15.03 -20.05 8.13
CA HIS A 368 -16.05 -20.41 7.15
C HIS A 368 -16.18 -19.38 6.03
N GLU A 369 -16.62 -19.82 4.86
CA GLU A 369 -16.80 -18.97 3.69
C GLU A 369 -17.87 -17.89 3.92
N SER A 370 -18.83 -18.15 4.81
CA SER A 370 -19.90 -17.21 5.19
C SER A 370 -19.52 -16.24 6.32
N ASP A 371 -18.32 -16.35 6.90
CA ASP A 371 -17.89 -15.51 8.02
C ASP A 371 -17.89 -14.02 7.65
N LYS A 372 -18.54 -13.18 8.44
CA LYS A 372 -18.56 -11.73 8.24
C LYS A 372 -17.29 -11.12 8.78
N THR A 373 -16.60 -10.38 7.92
CA THR A 373 -15.27 -9.82 8.18
C THR A 373 -15.32 -8.31 8.16
N LEU A 374 -14.71 -7.67 9.14
CA LEU A 374 -14.51 -6.22 9.19
C LEU A 374 -13.01 -5.89 9.20
N ASP A 375 -12.58 -5.00 8.32
CA ASP A 375 -11.33 -4.25 8.49
C ASP A 375 -11.64 -2.81 8.93
N PRO A 376 -11.33 -2.43 10.18
CA PRO A 376 -11.68 -1.12 10.72
C PRO A 376 -10.76 0.02 10.25
N SER A 377 -9.72 -0.29 9.47
CA SER A 377 -8.78 0.68 8.92
C SER A 377 -8.26 0.16 7.57
N CYS A 378 -9.19 -0.03 6.63
CA CYS A 378 -9.00 -0.90 5.48
C CYS A 378 -8.00 -0.39 4.44
N GLY A 379 -7.65 0.90 4.47
CA GLY A 379 -6.72 1.48 3.50
C GLY A 379 -7.23 1.26 2.08
N SER A 380 -6.35 0.81 1.19
CA SER A 380 -6.68 0.41 -0.19
C SER A 380 -7.34 -0.97 -0.31
N GLY A 381 -7.58 -1.66 0.80
CA GLY A 381 -8.43 -2.84 0.86
C GLY A 381 -7.71 -4.18 0.82
N THR A 382 -6.40 -4.25 1.09
CA THR A 382 -5.61 -5.50 0.97
C THR A 382 -6.22 -6.66 1.73
N PHE A 383 -6.56 -6.47 3.00
CA PHE A 383 -7.23 -7.51 3.81
C PHE A 383 -8.57 -7.93 3.21
N LEU A 384 -9.32 -6.99 2.66
CA LEU A 384 -10.65 -7.24 2.09
C LEU A 384 -10.56 -8.01 0.77
N VAL A 385 -9.64 -7.63 -0.11
CA VAL A 385 -9.39 -8.31 -1.39
C VAL A 385 -8.86 -9.73 -1.14
N ARG A 386 -7.92 -9.90 -0.22
CA ARG A 386 -7.43 -11.23 0.15
C ARG A 386 -8.55 -12.05 0.81
N ALA A 387 -9.37 -11.46 1.68
CA ALA A 387 -10.53 -12.16 2.24
C ALA A 387 -11.52 -12.63 1.16
N TYR A 388 -11.77 -11.81 0.13
CA TYR A 388 -12.58 -12.19 -1.03
C TYR A 388 -12.00 -13.44 -1.72
N GLN A 389 -10.70 -13.43 -2.00
CA GLN A 389 -10.00 -14.54 -2.65
C GLN A 389 -10.02 -15.82 -1.78
N HIS A 390 -9.75 -15.70 -0.48
CA HIS A 390 -9.83 -16.82 0.48
C HIS A 390 -11.22 -17.47 0.47
N LYS A 391 -12.29 -16.67 0.53
CA LYS A 391 -13.68 -17.16 0.49
C LYS A 391 -14.00 -17.86 -0.83
N LYS A 392 -13.56 -17.30 -1.96
CA LYS A 392 -13.74 -17.92 -3.29
C LYS A 392 -12.98 -19.24 -3.42
N LEU A 393 -11.82 -19.36 -2.78
CA LEU A 393 -11.04 -20.61 -2.73
C LEU A 393 -11.72 -21.67 -1.85
N MET A 394 -12.27 -21.27 -0.70
CA MET A 394 -13.05 -22.16 0.19
C MET A 394 -14.31 -22.69 -0.50
N ASN A 395 -15.05 -21.82 -1.20
CA ASN A 395 -16.25 -22.20 -1.92
C ASN A 395 -16.37 -21.48 -3.27
N LYS A 396 -15.98 -22.20 -4.33
CA LYS A 396 -15.97 -21.70 -5.72
C LYS A 396 -17.35 -21.32 -6.26
N ARG A 397 -18.42 -21.80 -5.61
CA ARG A 397 -19.81 -21.53 -6.02
C ARG A 397 -20.35 -20.21 -5.50
N LEU A 398 -19.68 -19.58 -4.53
CA LEU A 398 -20.10 -18.28 -4.02
C LEU A 398 -20.12 -17.27 -5.16
N THR A 399 -21.23 -16.55 -5.30
CA THR A 399 -21.31 -15.44 -6.26
C THR A 399 -20.52 -14.24 -5.74
N HIS A 400 -20.27 -13.28 -6.61
CA HIS A 400 -19.58 -12.06 -6.25
C HIS A 400 -20.33 -11.31 -5.13
N GLU A 401 -21.64 -11.19 -5.29
CA GLU A 401 -22.56 -10.51 -4.38
C GLU A 401 -22.58 -11.17 -2.99
N GLU A 402 -22.66 -12.51 -2.95
CA GLU A 402 -22.63 -13.28 -1.70
C GLU A 402 -21.34 -13.03 -0.91
N ILE A 403 -20.20 -12.88 -1.60
CA ILE A 403 -18.93 -12.57 -0.93
C ILE A 403 -18.94 -11.12 -0.43
N LEU A 404 -19.33 -10.15 -1.26
CA LEU A 404 -19.38 -8.74 -0.85
C LEU A 404 -20.28 -8.51 0.37
N GLU A 405 -21.40 -9.22 0.50
CA GLU A 405 -22.28 -9.13 1.69
C GLU A 405 -21.56 -9.51 3.00
N THR A 406 -20.49 -10.30 2.92
CA THR A 406 -19.70 -10.74 4.09
C THR A 406 -18.46 -9.90 4.37
N ILE A 407 -18.11 -8.95 3.49
CA ILE A 407 -16.87 -8.16 3.59
C ILE A 407 -17.21 -6.71 3.89
N TRP A 408 -16.62 -6.17 4.95
CA TRP A 408 -16.85 -4.83 5.44
C TRP A 408 -15.52 -4.12 5.70
N GLY A 409 -15.43 -2.87 5.28
CA GLY A 409 -14.26 -2.02 5.49
C GLY A 409 -14.65 -0.69 6.11
N ASN A 410 -13.74 -0.08 6.85
CA ASN A 410 -13.84 1.30 7.30
C ASN A 410 -12.49 1.99 7.12
N ASP A 411 -12.51 3.22 6.60
CA ASP A 411 -11.34 4.09 6.58
C ASP A 411 -11.78 5.53 6.77
N ILE A 412 -10.93 6.33 7.42
CA ILE A 412 -11.21 7.76 7.65
C ILE A 412 -10.95 8.58 6.37
N ALA A 413 -9.99 8.17 5.55
CA ALA A 413 -9.55 8.91 4.37
C ALA A 413 -10.33 8.49 3.11
N LYS A 414 -10.77 9.49 2.33
CA LYS A 414 -11.60 9.26 1.12
C LYS A 414 -10.87 8.41 0.09
N PHE A 415 -9.63 8.80 -0.21
CA PHE A 415 -8.83 8.19 -1.28
C PHE A 415 -8.59 6.68 -1.09
N PRO A 416 -8.04 6.20 0.05
CA PRO A 416 -7.91 4.77 0.28
C PRO A 416 -9.26 4.03 0.25
N ALA A 417 -10.32 4.61 0.83
CA ALA A 417 -11.66 4.01 0.77
C ALA A 417 -12.18 3.83 -0.66
N SER A 418 -11.95 4.82 -1.54
CA SER A 418 -12.29 4.72 -2.97
C SER A 418 -11.51 3.58 -3.66
N LEU A 419 -10.22 3.43 -3.36
CA LEU A 419 -9.41 2.33 -3.89
C LEU A 419 -9.88 0.97 -3.40
N SER A 420 -10.24 0.84 -2.11
CA SER A 420 -10.84 -0.38 -1.56
C SER A 420 -12.10 -0.79 -2.33
N ILE A 421 -12.95 0.18 -2.67
CA ILE A 421 -14.17 -0.06 -3.44
C ILE A 421 -13.85 -0.56 -4.84
N ILE A 422 -12.95 0.12 -5.54
CA ILE A 422 -12.52 -0.30 -6.89
C ILE A 422 -11.94 -1.71 -6.83
N ASN A 423 -10.99 -1.96 -5.94
CA ASN A 423 -10.29 -3.25 -5.83
C ASN A 423 -11.21 -4.43 -5.50
N LEU A 424 -12.33 -4.19 -4.81
CA LEU A 424 -13.36 -5.21 -4.58
C LEU A 424 -14.32 -5.33 -5.77
N ALA A 425 -14.82 -4.22 -6.30
CA ALA A 425 -15.80 -4.19 -7.38
C ALA A 425 -15.27 -4.76 -8.71
N ILE A 426 -13.98 -4.60 -9.01
CA ILE A 426 -13.37 -5.11 -10.24
C ILE A 426 -13.33 -6.63 -10.32
N ASN A 427 -13.63 -7.35 -9.23
CA ASN A 427 -13.71 -8.82 -9.26
C ASN A 427 -14.91 -9.33 -10.08
N ASP A 428 -15.99 -8.55 -10.21
CA ASP A 428 -17.10 -8.84 -11.12
C ASP A 428 -17.94 -7.59 -11.45
N LEU A 429 -17.54 -6.83 -12.47
CA LEU A 429 -18.27 -5.63 -12.91
C LEU A 429 -19.57 -5.93 -13.67
N SER A 430 -19.86 -7.21 -13.97
CA SER A 430 -21.02 -7.60 -14.79
C SER A 430 -22.34 -7.67 -14.00
N VAL A 431 -22.27 -7.68 -12.67
CA VAL A 431 -23.44 -7.84 -11.78
C VAL A 431 -23.93 -6.52 -11.21
N ASP A 432 -25.24 -6.34 -11.08
CA ASP A 432 -25.85 -5.09 -10.60
C ASP A 432 -25.54 -4.78 -9.15
N ARG A 433 -25.41 -5.81 -8.31
CA ARG A 433 -25.08 -5.65 -6.88
C ARG A 433 -23.58 -5.82 -6.65
N ASN A 434 -22.80 -4.90 -7.19
CA ASN A 434 -21.33 -4.93 -7.16
C ASN A 434 -20.71 -3.92 -6.17
N TYR A 435 -21.52 -3.38 -5.25
CA TYR A 435 -21.05 -2.32 -4.35
C TYR A 435 -20.49 -2.90 -3.04
N PRO A 436 -19.19 -2.72 -2.75
CA PRO A 436 -18.58 -3.21 -1.52
C PRO A 436 -18.98 -2.38 -0.29
N ASN A 437 -19.05 -3.02 0.88
CA ASN A 437 -19.46 -2.35 2.12
C ASN A 437 -18.28 -1.58 2.77
N ILE A 438 -17.88 -0.44 2.18
CA ILE A 438 -16.80 0.41 2.70
C ILE A 438 -17.38 1.68 3.33
N ILE A 439 -17.04 1.93 4.59
CA ILE A 439 -17.52 3.04 5.40
C ILE A 439 -16.44 4.12 5.46
N LYS A 440 -16.74 5.32 4.98
CA LYS A 440 -15.86 6.49 5.10
C LYS A 440 -16.21 7.28 6.37
N GLU A 441 -15.60 6.94 7.50
CA GLU A 441 -15.86 7.56 8.81
C GLU A 441 -14.71 7.23 9.78
N ASP A 442 -14.53 8.02 10.85
CA ASP A 442 -13.66 7.61 11.96
C ASP A 442 -14.24 6.35 12.63
N PHE A 443 -13.45 5.27 12.71
CA PHE A 443 -13.85 4.02 13.35
C PHE A 443 -14.46 4.23 14.74
N PHE A 444 -13.94 5.18 15.53
CA PHE A 444 -14.42 5.46 16.88
C PHE A 444 -15.77 6.18 16.93
N ASN A 445 -16.20 6.79 15.82
CA ASN A 445 -17.54 7.37 15.67
C ASN A 445 -18.62 6.31 15.42
N ILE A 446 -18.22 5.09 15.06
CA ILE A 446 -19.15 3.97 14.89
C ILE A 446 -19.61 3.53 16.29
N LYS A 447 -20.77 4.02 16.73
CA LYS A 447 -21.28 3.76 18.09
C LYS A 447 -22.02 2.43 18.19
N VAL A 448 -21.86 1.77 19.33
CA VAL A 448 -22.59 0.56 19.71
C VAL A 448 -23.65 0.92 20.77
N GLY A 449 -24.91 0.59 20.48
CA GLY A 449 -26.04 0.80 21.40
C GLY A 449 -25.94 -0.04 22.69
N SER A 450 -26.86 0.17 23.63
CA SER A 450 -26.79 -0.44 24.97
C SER A 450 -26.93 -1.97 25.03
N ASP A 451 -27.53 -2.61 24.01
CA ASP A 451 -27.83 -4.06 23.99
C ASP A 451 -27.35 -4.76 22.70
N GLY A 452 -26.27 -4.24 22.11
CA GLY A 452 -25.93 -4.46 20.70
C GLY A 452 -26.34 -3.24 19.87
N ILE A 453 -25.86 -3.19 18.62
CA ILE A 453 -26.00 -2.06 17.68
C ILE A 453 -27.37 -1.39 17.86
N ASP A 454 -27.39 -0.05 17.98
CA ASP A 454 -28.63 0.70 17.84
C ASP A 454 -29.07 0.58 16.38
N LEU A 455 -29.93 -0.41 16.17
CA LEU A 455 -30.40 -0.88 14.88
C LEU A 455 -31.35 0.13 14.22
N GLU A 456 -31.72 1.27 14.81
CA GLU A 456 -32.58 2.25 14.15
C GLU A 456 -31.83 3.51 13.71
N ALA A 457 -30.86 3.98 14.49
CA ALA A 457 -30.06 5.14 14.13
C ALA A 457 -29.06 4.87 12.99
N TRP A 458 -28.60 3.61 12.84
CA TRP A 458 -27.61 3.21 11.83
C TRP A 458 -28.16 2.35 10.67
N ARG A 459 -29.20 1.51 10.88
CA ARG A 459 -29.82 0.74 9.75
C ARG A 459 -30.63 1.60 8.80
N ASN A 460 -30.98 2.81 9.21
CA ASN A 460 -31.60 3.83 8.37
C ASN A 460 -30.59 4.93 8.03
N SER A 461 -29.30 4.59 7.88
CA SER A 461 -28.53 5.33 6.90
C SER A 461 -29.18 5.01 5.56
N VAL A 462 -30.16 5.85 5.21
CA VAL A 462 -30.46 6.12 3.82
C VAL A 462 -29.13 6.65 3.31
N ALA A 463 -28.34 5.80 2.67
CA ALA A 463 -27.52 6.32 1.62
C ALA A 463 -28.54 6.87 0.63
N GLN A 464 -28.79 8.18 0.71
CA GLN A 464 -29.36 8.88 -0.43
C GLN A 464 -28.29 8.70 -1.45
N THR A 465 -28.53 7.79 -2.38
CA THR A 465 -27.69 7.83 -3.54
C THR A 465 -27.85 9.23 -4.13
N LEU A 466 -26.82 9.81 -4.71
CA LEU A 466 -26.92 11.12 -5.37
C LEU A 466 -27.86 11.05 -6.59
N SER A 467 -28.26 9.84 -7.01
CA SER A 467 -29.37 9.54 -7.92
C SER A 467 -30.77 9.61 -7.29
N GLY A 468 -30.89 9.86 -5.99
CA GLY A 468 -32.14 9.98 -5.25
C GLY A 468 -32.78 8.64 -4.84
N LYS A 469 -32.08 7.50 -4.97
CA LYS A 469 -32.55 6.19 -4.49
C LYS A 469 -32.11 5.99 -3.04
N GLU A 470 -33.05 5.59 -2.19
CA GLU A 470 -32.75 5.25 -0.80
C GLU A 470 -32.25 3.81 -0.71
N ARG A 471 -30.96 3.60 -0.42
CA ARG A 471 -30.46 2.26 -0.07
C ARG A 471 -30.38 2.11 1.43
N LYS A 472 -31.14 1.15 1.95
CA LYS A 472 -31.11 0.74 3.35
C LYS A 472 -29.96 -0.24 3.58
N LEU A 473 -28.81 0.23 4.05
CA LEU A 473 -27.71 -0.65 4.47
C LEU A 473 -28.03 -1.26 5.83
N VAL A 474 -28.15 -2.59 5.88
CA VAL A 474 -28.39 -3.33 7.11
C VAL A 474 -27.07 -3.93 7.59
N TYR A 475 -26.39 -3.20 8.46
CA TYR A 475 -25.15 -3.64 9.10
C TYR A 475 -25.34 -4.96 9.87
N PRO A 476 -24.35 -5.87 9.85
CA PRO A 476 -24.33 -7.03 10.72
C PRO A 476 -24.28 -6.58 12.18
N LYS A 477 -25.06 -7.24 13.05
CA LYS A 477 -25.01 -6.96 14.51
C LYS A 477 -23.62 -7.19 15.09
N GLN A 478 -22.93 -8.19 14.57
CA GLN A 478 -21.61 -8.63 14.98
C GLN A 478 -20.89 -9.25 13.78
N PHE A 479 -19.56 -9.28 13.86
CA PHE A 479 -18.66 -9.88 12.89
C PHE A 479 -18.05 -11.17 13.45
N ASP A 480 -17.77 -12.12 12.56
CA ASP A 480 -17.06 -13.37 12.84
C ASP A 480 -15.55 -13.13 12.96
N ALA A 481 -15.02 -12.21 12.15
CA ALA A 481 -13.63 -11.82 12.14
C ALA A 481 -13.47 -10.29 12.07
N ILE A 482 -12.52 -9.77 12.83
CA ILE A 482 -12.03 -8.39 12.68
C ILE A 482 -10.54 -8.45 12.43
N VAL A 483 -10.11 -8.02 11.25
CA VAL A 483 -8.74 -8.14 10.76
C VAL A 483 -8.23 -6.78 10.30
N GLY A 484 -6.93 -6.59 10.16
CA GLY A 484 -6.42 -5.31 9.66
C GLY A 484 -5.06 -4.91 10.21
N ASN A 485 -4.67 -3.71 9.78
CA ASN A 485 -3.43 -3.04 10.17
C ASN A 485 -3.76 -1.64 10.72
N PRO A 486 -4.18 -1.55 12.00
CA PRO A 486 -4.56 -0.27 12.58
C PRO A 486 -3.37 0.69 12.69
N PRO A 487 -3.61 2.01 12.70
CA PRO A 487 -2.55 3.01 12.74
C PRO A 487 -1.66 2.90 14.01
N TYR A 488 -0.41 3.33 13.87
CA TYR A 488 0.64 3.18 14.91
C TYR A 488 0.93 4.44 15.70
N THR A 489 0.36 5.58 15.30
CA THR A 489 0.66 6.91 15.86
C THR A 489 0.39 6.97 17.36
N ARG A 490 1.29 7.64 18.08
CA ARG A 490 1.15 7.88 19.52
C ARG A 490 0.25 9.09 19.76
N GLN A 491 -0.53 9.07 20.82
CA GLN A 491 -1.41 10.19 21.18
C GLN A 491 -0.63 11.51 21.37
N GLU A 492 0.61 11.43 21.83
CA GLU A 492 1.51 12.59 22.04
C GLU A 492 1.89 13.26 20.69
N GLU A 493 2.16 12.48 19.64
CA GLU A 493 2.44 13.00 18.29
C GLU A 493 1.19 13.66 17.68
N ILE A 494 0.00 13.15 18.00
CA ILE A 494 -1.26 13.73 17.52
C ILE A 494 -1.57 15.07 18.22
N ALA A 495 -1.19 15.21 19.50
CA ALA A 495 -1.41 16.42 20.29
C ALA A 495 -0.50 17.60 19.88
N GLU A 496 0.69 17.31 19.34
CA GLU A 496 1.60 18.32 18.79
C GLU A 496 1.15 18.85 17.42
N LEU A 497 0.43 18.03 16.63
CA LEU A 497 0.04 18.34 15.26
C LEU A 497 -1.32 19.05 15.13
N ALA A 498 -2.24 18.88 16.09
CA ALA A 498 -3.56 19.52 16.07
C ALA A 498 -4.05 19.84 17.51
N PRO A 499 -3.59 20.96 18.12
CA PRO A 499 -3.91 21.32 19.50
C PRO A 499 -5.42 21.49 19.77
N GLU A 500 -6.17 21.92 18.76
CA GLU A 500 -7.61 22.19 18.84
C GLU A 500 -8.46 20.89 18.89
N ASP A 501 -7.87 19.76 18.49
CA ASP A 501 -8.53 18.43 18.44
C ASP A 501 -8.26 17.56 19.68
N ILE A 502 -7.44 18.02 20.62
CA ILE A 502 -7.02 17.22 21.79
C ILE A 502 -8.24 16.77 22.61
N GLU A 503 -9.17 17.70 22.88
CA GLU A 503 -10.36 17.40 23.68
C GLU A 503 -11.33 16.46 22.95
N TYR A 504 -11.46 16.63 21.63
CA TYR A 504 -12.27 15.75 20.77
C TYR A 504 -11.71 14.33 20.74
N LYS A 505 -10.41 14.16 20.45
CA LYS A 505 -9.73 12.86 20.42
C LYS A 505 -9.68 12.19 21.79
N GLU A 506 -9.48 12.95 22.87
CA GLU A 506 -9.58 12.41 24.23
C GLU A 506 -10.99 11.88 24.54
N ASN A 507 -12.03 12.58 24.10
CA ASN A 507 -13.41 12.16 24.31
C ASN A 507 -13.77 10.93 23.47
N LEU A 508 -13.26 10.84 22.22
CA LEU A 508 -13.38 9.65 21.38
C LEU A 508 -12.70 8.43 22.01
N ILE A 509 -11.47 8.57 22.47
CA ILE A 509 -10.73 7.53 23.18
C ILE A 509 -11.46 7.08 24.46
N LYS A 510 -11.98 8.03 25.25
CA LYS A 510 -12.81 7.72 26.42
C LYS A 510 -14.08 6.96 26.05
N SER A 511 -14.66 7.23 24.88
CA SER A 511 -15.84 6.53 24.38
C SER A 511 -15.49 5.11 23.89
N ALA A 512 -14.31 4.92 23.29
CA ALA A 512 -13.82 3.62 22.85
C ALA A 512 -13.77 2.61 23.99
N VAL A 513 -13.27 3.02 25.17
CA VAL A 513 -13.11 2.15 26.34
C VAL A 513 -14.38 1.94 27.18
N LYS A 514 -15.53 2.49 26.77
CA LYS A 514 -16.79 2.37 27.52
C LYS A 514 -17.87 1.61 26.76
N VAL A 515 -18.66 0.83 27.49
CA VAL A 515 -19.89 0.17 27.02
C VAL A 515 -20.96 0.33 28.09
N GLY A 516 -22.13 0.88 27.74
CA GLY A 516 -23.22 1.16 28.70
C GLY A 516 -22.77 2.05 29.87
N GLY A 517 -21.87 3.01 29.62
CA GLY A 517 -21.27 3.88 30.65
C GLY A 517 -20.19 3.24 31.52
N LYS A 518 -19.99 1.91 31.45
CA LYS A 518 -18.96 1.18 32.19
C LYS A 518 -17.67 1.10 31.40
N LYS A 519 -16.53 1.29 32.08
CA LYS A 519 -15.19 1.18 31.51
C LYS A 519 -14.82 -0.30 31.37
N ILE A 520 -14.52 -0.76 30.16
CA ILE A 520 -14.18 -2.16 29.85
C ILE A 520 -12.67 -2.43 29.79
N ALA A 521 -11.85 -1.37 29.70
CA ALA A 521 -10.38 -1.44 29.65
C ALA A 521 -9.73 -0.21 30.32
N GLU A 522 -8.57 -0.40 30.95
CA GLU A 522 -7.76 0.66 31.55
C GLU A 522 -6.52 0.97 30.71
N LEU A 523 -6.68 1.72 29.62
CA LEU A 523 -5.56 2.08 28.74
C LEU A 523 -4.82 3.34 29.20
N SER A 524 -3.49 3.34 29.07
CA SER A 524 -2.63 4.51 29.29
C SER A 524 -2.82 5.53 28.16
N LYS A 525 -2.69 6.83 28.48
CA LYS A 525 -2.62 7.90 27.45
C LYS A 525 -1.40 7.75 26.52
N ARG A 526 -0.38 7.00 26.95
CA ARG A 526 0.80 6.68 26.13
C ARG A 526 0.60 5.49 25.19
N ALA A 527 -0.55 4.81 25.27
CA ALA A 527 -0.84 3.71 24.37
C ALA A 527 -1.00 4.23 22.95
N GLY A 528 -0.43 3.53 21.98
CA GLY A 528 -0.67 3.81 20.57
C GLY A 528 -2.14 3.58 20.21
N ILE A 529 -2.60 4.24 19.15
CA ILE A 529 -4.01 4.21 18.74
C ILE A 529 -4.53 2.79 18.47
N HIS A 530 -3.68 1.87 17.98
CA HIS A 530 -3.97 0.44 17.80
C HIS A 530 -4.55 -0.25 19.06
N ALA A 531 -4.17 0.15 20.28
CA ALA A 531 -4.72 -0.43 21.50
C ALA A 531 -6.21 -0.12 21.65
N PHE A 532 -6.64 1.06 21.20
CA PHE A 532 -8.04 1.47 21.22
C PHE A 532 -8.85 0.77 20.13
N PHE A 533 -8.24 0.42 18.99
CA PHE A 533 -8.88 -0.40 17.96
C PHE A 533 -9.29 -1.77 18.49
N PHE A 534 -8.45 -2.46 19.27
CA PHE A 534 -8.82 -3.73 19.92
C PHE A 534 -10.01 -3.57 20.88
N VAL A 535 -10.02 -2.51 21.69
CA VAL A 535 -11.06 -2.27 22.69
C VAL A 535 -12.38 -1.85 22.05
N HIS A 536 -12.33 -0.96 21.06
CA HIS A 536 -13.51 -0.52 20.32
C HIS A 536 -14.07 -1.66 19.47
N GLY A 537 -13.20 -2.37 18.75
CA GLY A 537 -13.53 -3.53 17.94
C GLY A 537 -14.22 -4.66 18.74
N TRP A 538 -13.85 -4.88 20.01
CA TRP A 538 -14.46 -5.90 20.88
C TRP A 538 -15.99 -5.83 20.88
N LYS A 539 -16.55 -4.64 20.73
CA LYS A 539 -18.00 -4.39 20.73
C LYS A 539 -18.70 -4.96 19.49
N PHE A 540 -17.96 -5.13 18.39
CA PHE A 540 -18.47 -5.61 17.10
C PHE A 540 -18.17 -7.10 16.89
N LEU A 541 -17.18 -7.66 17.57
CA LEU A 541 -16.85 -9.07 17.43
C LEU A 541 -17.86 -9.95 18.18
N ARG A 542 -18.35 -11.01 17.54
CA ARG A 542 -19.22 -11.99 18.22
C ARG A 542 -18.42 -12.88 19.18
N GLU A 543 -19.14 -13.53 20.09
CA GLU A 543 -18.56 -14.58 20.92
C GLU A 543 -17.99 -15.72 20.05
N GLY A 544 -16.75 -16.15 20.33
CA GLY A 544 -16.02 -17.13 19.54
C GLY A 544 -15.47 -16.64 18.19
N GLY A 545 -15.75 -15.38 17.82
CA GLY A 545 -15.12 -14.71 16.68
C GLY A 545 -13.66 -14.36 16.95
N ARG A 546 -12.88 -14.04 15.91
CA ARG A 546 -11.45 -13.76 16.03
C ARG A 546 -11.03 -12.34 15.63
N PHE A 547 -10.10 -11.78 16.40
CA PHE A 547 -9.25 -10.67 15.98
C PHE A 547 -7.99 -11.17 15.33
N GLY A 548 -7.53 -10.45 14.31
CA GLY A 548 -6.22 -10.65 13.70
C GLY A 548 -5.64 -9.33 13.25
N PHE A 549 -4.78 -8.74 14.09
CA PHE A 549 -4.10 -7.48 13.73
C PHE A 549 -2.60 -7.66 13.68
N ILE A 550 -1.97 -6.94 12.76
CA ILE A 550 -0.55 -6.62 12.86
C ILE A 550 -0.39 -5.26 13.55
N VAL A 551 0.40 -5.20 14.62
CA VAL A 551 0.57 -4.00 15.46
C VAL A 551 2.00 -3.88 15.97
N SER A 552 2.36 -2.72 16.54
CA SER A 552 3.67 -2.53 17.16
C SER A 552 3.82 -3.48 18.34
N ASN A 553 4.98 -4.10 18.50
CA ASN A 553 5.20 -5.07 19.58
C ASN A 553 5.52 -4.43 20.94
N SER A 554 5.62 -3.10 21.03
CA SER A 554 6.09 -2.43 22.25
C SER A 554 5.15 -2.61 23.45
N TRP A 555 3.87 -2.91 23.24
CA TRP A 555 2.92 -3.20 24.32
C TRP A 555 3.24 -4.49 25.09
N LEU A 556 4.08 -5.37 24.54
CA LEU A 556 4.50 -6.61 25.21
C LEU A 556 5.39 -6.38 26.43
N ASP A 557 6.19 -5.31 26.43
CA ASP A 557 7.28 -5.11 27.39
C ASP A 557 7.30 -3.73 28.06
N THR A 558 6.37 -2.84 27.74
CA THR A 558 6.31 -1.47 28.26
C THR A 558 5.14 -1.26 29.22
N ASP A 559 5.32 -0.34 30.18
CA ASP A 559 4.32 -0.04 31.22
C ASP A 559 2.96 0.38 30.65
N TYR A 560 2.92 1.01 29.47
CA TYR A 560 1.65 1.42 28.86
C TYR A 560 0.82 0.21 28.39
N GLY A 561 1.49 -0.90 28.06
CA GLY A 561 0.89 -2.12 27.51
C GLY A 561 0.09 -2.94 28.53
N ARG A 562 0.32 -2.74 29.84
CA ARG A 562 -0.35 -3.50 30.91
C ARG A 562 -1.88 -3.51 30.80
N GLY A 563 -2.47 -2.37 30.41
CA GLY A 563 -3.91 -2.24 30.27
C GLY A 563 -4.47 -3.05 29.09
N LEU A 564 -3.67 -3.18 28.03
CA LEU A 564 -4.00 -4.00 26.87
C LEU A 564 -3.82 -5.48 27.17
N GLN A 565 -2.75 -5.86 27.87
CA GLN A 565 -2.53 -7.23 28.36
C GLN A 565 -3.70 -7.69 29.26
N GLU A 566 -4.08 -6.87 30.26
CA GLU A 566 -5.20 -7.17 31.14
C GLU A 566 -6.51 -7.31 30.35
N PHE A 567 -6.74 -6.42 29.38
CA PHE A 567 -7.90 -6.50 28.51
C PHE A 567 -7.93 -7.81 27.71
N PHE A 568 -6.80 -8.25 27.16
CA PHE A 568 -6.71 -9.52 26.44
C PHE A 568 -7.03 -10.72 27.35
N LEU A 569 -6.41 -10.79 28.53
CA LEU A 569 -6.63 -11.87 29.49
C LEU A 569 -8.08 -11.94 30.01
N LYS A 570 -8.75 -10.79 30.12
CA LYS A 570 -10.13 -10.71 30.63
C LYS A 570 -11.22 -10.98 29.60
N HIS A 571 -10.93 -10.87 28.31
CA HIS A 571 -11.98 -10.88 27.26
C HIS A 571 -11.71 -11.85 26.11
N TYR A 572 -10.50 -12.43 26.03
CA TYR A 572 -10.09 -13.25 24.90
C TYR A 572 -9.31 -14.50 25.30
N LYS A 573 -9.43 -15.54 24.48
CA LYS A 573 -8.38 -16.55 24.31
C LYS A 573 -7.33 -15.97 23.35
N ILE A 574 -6.10 -15.79 23.82
CA ILE A 574 -4.93 -15.48 23.02
C ILE A 574 -4.61 -16.73 22.21
N VAL A 575 -4.89 -16.71 20.91
CA VAL A 575 -4.67 -17.85 20.02
C VAL A 575 -3.19 -17.94 19.67
N ALA A 576 -2.63 -16.83 19.21
CA ALA A 576 -1.21 -16.71 18.86
C ALA A 576 -0.74 -15.26 18.92
N ILE A 577 0.52 -15.07 19.32
CA ILE A 577 1.26 -13.82 19.14
C ILE A 577 2.52 -14.19 18.34
N ILE A 578 2.70 -13.63 17.15
CA ILE A 578 3.76 -14.01 16.20
C ILE A 578 4.67 -12.80 15.96
N GLU A 579 5.99 -12.99 16.09
CA GLU A 579 7.00 -11.97 15.83
C GLU A 579 8.10 -12.52 14.90
N SER A 580 8.60 -11.68 14.00
CA SER A 580 9.80 -11.94 13.20
C SER A 580 10.86 -10.88 13.49
N LYS A 581 12.12 -11.31 13.62
CA LYS A 581 13.28 -10.40 13.68
C LYS A 581 14.11 -10.37 12.39
N ILE A 582 13.86 -11.30 11.47
CA ILE A 582 14.68 -11.48 10.27
C ILE A 582 14.11 -10.71 9.09
N GLU A 583 12.80 -10.65 9.00
CA GLU A 583 12.11 -9.74 8.10
C GLU A 583 11.34 -8.72 8.93
N ARG A 584 11.40 -7.47 8.49
CA ARG A 584 10.46 -6.46 8.95
C ARG A 584 9.24 -6.58 8.06
N TRP A 585 8.09 -6.93 8.63
CA TRP A 585 6.81 -6.93 7.90
C TRP A 585 6.37 -5.52 7.48
N PHE A 586 7.05 -4.50 8.01
CA PHE A 586 7.06 -3.15 7.45
C PHE A 586 8.52 -2.75 7.22
N SER A 587 8.96 -2.77 5.96
CA SER A 587 10.30 -2.35 5.56
C SER A 587 10.61 -0.88 5.91
N GLU A 588 9.57 -0.07 6.09
CA GLU A 588 9.64 1.40 6.06
C GLU A 588 9.49 2.07 7.44
N ALA A 589 9.03 1.37 8.47
CA ALA A 589 8.94 1.89 9.83
C ALA A 589 10.02 1.27 10.74
N ASP A 590 10.70 2.09 11.53
CA ASP A 590 11.64 1.63 12.59
C ASP A 590 10.91 1.06 13.82
N VAL A 591 9.79 0.39 13.59
CA VAL A 591 8.93 -0.17 14.62
C VAL A 591 8.88 -1.68 14.44
N ASN A 592 9.32 -2.41 15.46
CA ASN A 592 9.12 -3.86 15.48
C ASN A 592 7.62 -4.15 15.63
N THR A 593 7.12 -5.10 14.85
CA THR A 593 5.70 -5.47 14.84
C THR A 593 5.49 -6.92 15.28
N CYS A 594 4.26 -7.23 15.69
CA CYS A 594 3.80 -8.58 15.93
C CYS A 594 2.38 -8.76 15.37
N ILE A 595 2.09 -9.98 14.94
CA ILE A 595 0.73 -10.42 14.62
C ILE A 595 0.09 -10.90 15.92
N VAL A 596 -1.14 -10.45 16.19
CA VAL A 596 -1.91 -10.78 17.38
C VAL A 596 -3.22 -11.42 16.94
N ILE A 597 -3.39 -12.70 17.25
CA ILE A 597 -4.61 -13.46 16.99
C ILE A 597 -5.32 -13.73 18.32
N LEU A 598 -6.54 -13.24 18.46
CA LEU A 598 -7.37 -13.40 19.66
C LEU A 598 -8.72 -14.01 19.29
N GLU A 599 -9.31 -14.80 20.16
CA GLU A 599 -10.67 -15.32 20.03
C GLU A 599 -11.53 -14.81 21.19
N LYS A 600 -12.64 -14.14 20.90
CA LYS A 600 -13.48 -13.55 21.94
C LYS A 600 -14.11 -14.63 22.81
N CYS A 601 -13.92 -14.51 24.11
CA CYS A 601 -14.39 -15.49 25.07
C CYS A 601 -14.75 -14.81 26.39
N SER A 602 -16.02 -14.91 26.78
CA SER A 602 -16.61 -14.38 28.00
C SER A 602 -16.44 -15.32 29.19
N ASP A 603 -16.29 -16.62 28.96
CA ASP A 603 -16.04 -17.61 30.01
C ASP A 603 -14.59 -17.54 30.52
N GLN A 604 -14.43 -17.18 31.80
CA GLN A 604 -13.11 -17.07 32.43
C GLN A 604 -12.38 -18.41 32.52
N LYS A 605 -13.07 -19.50 32.85
CA LYS A 605 -12.44 -20.81 33.00
C LYS A 605 -11.88 -21.29 31.69
N GLU A 606 -12.60 -21.06 30.58
CA GLU A 606 -12.08 -21.40 29.25
C GLU A 606 -10.87 -20.54 28.86
N ARG A 607 -10.84 -19.26 29.25
CA ARG A 607 -9.66 -18.40 29.04
C ARG A 607 -8.48 -18.86 29.87
N ASP A 608 -8.67 -19.13 31.16
CA ASP A 608 -7.60 -19.53 32.08
C ASP A 608 -6.95 -20.85 31.64
N GLN A 609 -7.75 -21.78 31.11
CA GLN A 609 -7.28 -23.07 30.57
C GLN A 609 -6.73 -22.99 29.14
N ASN A 610 -6.84 -21.84 28.47
CA ASN A 610 -6.31 -21.67 27.12
C ASN A 610 -4.79 -21.62 27.13
N LEU A 611 -4.17 -22.25 26.12
CA LEU A 611 -2.75 -22.12 25.83
C LEU A 611 -2.54 -20.94 24.88
N ALA A 612 -1.97 -19.86 25.39
CA ALA A 612 -1.44 -18.77 24.57
C ALA A 612 -0.15 -19.24 23.89
N ARG A 613 -0.02 -19.00 22.59
CA ARG A 613 1.12 -19.45 21.79
C ARG A 613 1.95 -18.25 21.32
N PHE A 614 3.17 -18.14 21.83
CA PHE A 614 4.13 -17.15 21.36
C PHE A 614 5.00 -17.79 20.28
N VAL A 615 4.93 -17.26 19.06
CA VAL A 615 5.59 -17.82 17.89
C VAL A 615 6.68 -16.86 17.42
N TYR A 616 7.90 -17.36 17.31
CA TYR A 616 9.05 -16.58 16.88
C TYR A 616 9.60 -17.15 15.57
N LEU A 617 9.59 -16.33 14.52
CA LEU A 617 10.10 -16.73 13.22
C LEU A 617 11.62 -16.57 13.14
N LYS A 618 12.28 -17.63 12.69
CA LYS A 618 13.72 -17.72 12.43
C LYS A 618 14.07 -17.68 10.94
N LYS A 619 13.07 -17.57 10.08
CA LYS A 619 13.23 -17.24 8.66
C LYS A 619 12.07 -16.37 8.19
N PRO A 620 12.23 -15.64 7.07
CA PRO A 620 11.12 -14.94 6.42
C PRO A 620 9.96 -15.88 6.10
N LEU A 621 8.72 -15.40 6.15
CA LEU A 621 7.52 -16.16 5.77
C LEU A 621 7.67 -16.78 4.36
N ARG A 622 8.26 -16.04 3.41
CA ARG A 622 8.57 -16.51 2.04
C ARG A 622 9.43 -17.77 1.96
N SER A 623 10.13 -18.13 3.04
CA SER A 623 10.95 -19.36 3.06
C SER A 623 10.13 -20.64 3.19
N PHE A 624 8.91 -20.56 3.71
CA PHE A 624 8.01 -21.70 3.87
C PHE A 624 6.56 -21.43 3.39
N ILE A 625 6.26 -20.22 2.93
CA ILE A 625 5.00 -19.87 2.24
C ILE A 625 5.33 -19.52 0.77
N PRO A 626 4.85 -20.31 -0.21
CA PRO A 626 4.99 -19.99 -1.64
C PRO A 626 4.47 -18.60 -1.98
N PRO A 627 5.05 -17.89 -2.97
CA PRO A 627 4.57 -16.55 -3.35
C PRO A 627 3.12 -16.57 -3.85
N THR A 628 2.43 -15.43 -3.74
CA THR A 628 1.14 -15.22 -4.40
C THR A 628 1.26 -15.45 -5.90
N SER A 629 0.25 -16.09 -6.50
CA SER A 629 0.26 -16.43 -7.91
C SER A 629 -1.13 -16.34 -8.52
N ASP A 630 -1.21 -15.83 -9.74
CA ASP A 630 -2.45 -15.86 -10.54
C ASP A 630 -2.79 -17.29 -10.99
N GLN A 631 -1.81 -18.19 -10.95
CA GLN A 631 -2.04 -19.60 -11.23
C GLN A 631 -2.73 -20.25 -10.03
N LYS A 632 -3.97 -20.65 -10.25
CA LYS A 632 -4.83 -21.26 -9.23
C LYS A 632 -4.19 -22.42 -8.47
N ASP A 633 -3.44 -23.28 -9.15
CA ASP A 633 -2.80 -24.44 -8.51
C ASP A 633 -1.68 -24.01 -7.55
N GLU A 634 -0.95 -22.94 -7.88
CA GLU A 634 0.06 -22.35 -7.00
C GLU A 634 -0.58 -21.64 -5.80
N GLU A 635 -1.70 -20.94 -6.01
CA GLU A 635 -2.44 -20.31 -4.90
C GLU A 635 -3.00 -21.36 -3.92
N VAL A 636 -3.48 -22.51 -4.41
CA VAL A 636 -3.91 -23.63 -3.55
C VAL A 636 -2.73 -24.20 -2.74
N LYS A 637 -1.55 -24.38 -3.36
CA LYS A 637 -0.34 -24.82 -2.63
C LYS A 637 0.05 -23.82 -1.55
N ARG A 638 -0.02 -22.52 -1.86
CA ARG A 638 0.22 -21.45 -0.89
C ARG A 638 -0.72 -21.57 0.31
N GLN A 639 -2.02 -21.71 0.08
CA GLN A 639 -3.00 -21.82 1.17
C GLN A 639 -2.76 -23.07 2.04
N HIS A 640 -2.40 -24.21 1.45
CA HIS A 640 -2.04 -25.40 2.23
C HIS A 640 -0.79 -25.17 3.09
N ALA A 641 0.26 -24.52 2.57
CA ALA A 641 1.46 -24.23 3.36
C ALA A 641 1.16 -23.31 4.56
N ILE A 642 0.27 -22.32 4.38
CA ILE A 642 -0.21 -21.45 5.47
C ILE A 642 -1.04 -22.25 6.48
N GLU A 643 -1.93 -23.12 6.00
CA GLU A 643 -2.73 -24.02 6.84
C GLU A 643 -1.85 -24.93 7.69
N ASP A 644 -0.86 -25.59 7.10
CA ASP A 644 0.09 -26.46 7.80
C ASP A 644 0.84 -25.68 8.90
N PHE A 645 1.24 -24.44 8.63
CA PHE A 645 1.86 -23.58 9.64
C PHE A 645 0.88 -23.25 10.78
N CYS A 646 -0.35 -22.81 10.47
CA CYS A 646 -1.39 -22.52 11.45
C CYS A 646 -1.71 -23.74 12.31
N ASP A 647 -1.87 -24.91 11.71
CA ASP A 647 -2.15 -26.16 12.41
C ASP A 647 -0.97 -26.59 13.27
N THR A 648 0.26 -26.41 12.80
CA THR A 648 1.46 -26.62 13.60
C THR A 648 1.46 -25.73 14.84
N VAL A 649 1.15 -24.44 14.70
CA VAL A 649 1.00 -23.53 15.84
C VAL A 649 -0.07 -24.05 16.80
N LEU A 650 -1.27 -24.35 16.32
CA LEU A 650 -2.42 -24.69 17.15
C LEU A 650 -2.31 -26.07 17.84
N THR A 651 -1.59 -27.03 17.26
CA THR A 651 -1.51 -28.40 17.80
C THR A 651 -0.47 -28.55 18.91
N HIS A 652 0.59 -27.75 18.94
CA HIS A 652 1.66 -27.89 19.92
C HIS A 652 1.27 -27.36 21.31
N ARG A 653 1.43 -28.22 22.33
CA ARG A 653 1.14 -27.93 23.75
C ARG A 653 2.39 -27.80 24.62
N LYS A 654 3.57 -28.06 24.06
CA LYS A 654 4.89 -27.89 24.66
C LYS A 654 5.75 -27.04 23.73
N ILE A 655 6.88 -26.57 24.23
CA ILE A 655 7.86 -25.86 23.41
C ILE A 655 8.20 -26.71 22.18
N TYR A 656 8.13 -26.09 21.01
CA TYR A 656 8.50 -26.68 19.73
C TYR A 656 9.43 -25.74 19.00
N GLU A 657 10.48 -26.27 18.39
CA GLU A 657 11.48 -25.48 17.68
C GLU A 657 12.02 -26.28 16.50
N ASN A 658 12.07 -25.64 15.33
CA ASN A 658 12.71 -26.15 14.13
C ASN A 658 13.62 -25.04 13.52
N ASP A 659 14.10 -25.25 12.30
CA ASP A 659 14.95 -24.28 11.60
C ASP A 659 14.22 -22.99 11.18
N ASP A 660 12.89 -23.03 11.08
CA ASP A 660 12.07 -21.97 10.52
C ASP A 660 11.43 -21.10 11.60
N PHE A 661 11.01 -21.69 12.72
CA PHE A 661 10.34 -20.99 13.82
C PHE A 661 10.39 -21.75 15.15
N ARG A 662 9.93 -21.07 16.19
CA ARG A 662 9.74 -21.60 17.54
C ARG A 662 8.35 -21.25 18.07
N ILE A 663 7.72 -22.18 18.77
CA ILE A 663 6.43 -22.00 19.45
C ILE A 663 6.67 -22.20 20.95
N TYR A 664 6.26 -21.22 21.75
CA TYR A 664 6.23 -21.28 23.21
C TYR A 664 4.78 -21.22 23.70
N PRO A 665 4.18 -22.36 24.07
CA PRO A 665 2.85 -22.39 24.69
C PRO A 665 2.93 -22.09 26.19
N ILE A 666 2.00 -21.27 26.69
CA ILE A 666 1.85 -20.97 28.13
C ILE A 666 0.37 -20.87 28.49
N LEU A 667 -0.02 -21.33 29.69
CA LEU A 667 -1.39 -21.17 30.16
C LEU A 667 -1.70 -19.69 30.40
N GLN A 668 -2.89 -19.27 29.99
CA GLN A 668 -3.33 -17.90 30.18
C GLN A 668 -3.49 -17.51 31.66
N SER A 669 -3.82 -18.48 32.53
CA SER A 669 -3.80 -18.26 33.98
C SER A 669 -2.41 -17.87 34.48
N GLU A 670 -1.35 -18.52 33.98
CA GLU A 670 0.03 -18.21 34.37
C GLU A 670 0.45 -16.80 33.89
N LEU A 671 0.00 -16.38 32.69
CA LEU A 671 0.20 -15.00 32.22
C LEU A 671 -0.52 -13.96 33.08
N TYR A 672 -1.70 -14.30 33.59
CA TYR A 672 -2.45 -13.43 34.49
C TYR A 672 -1.74 -13.32 35.85
N GLU A 673 -1.38 -14.46 36.44
CA GLU A 673 -0.66 -14.56 37.71
C GLU A 673 0.68 -13.81 37.68
N GLU A 674 1.46 -13.95 36.59
CA GLU A 674 2.75 -13.26 36.44
C GLU A 674 2.61 -11.73 36.51
N GLY A 675 1.53 -11.18 35.95
CA GLY A 675 1.30 -9.73 35.94
C GLY A 675 0.44 -9.24 37.11
N PHE A 676 -0.05 -10.11 37.98
CA PHE A 676 -0.89 -9.74 39.11
C PHE A 676 -0.05 -9.34 40.33
N ASP A 677 -0.35 -8.18 40.91
CA ASP A 677 0.27 -7.72 42.14
C ASP A 677 -0.67 -7.97 43.32
N GLU A 678 -0.28 -8.90 44.20
CA GLU A 678 -1.05 -9.30 45.39
C GLU A 678 -1.24 -8.17 46.39
N GLU A 679 -0.24 -7.28 46.55
CA GLU A 679 -0.33 -6.15 47.48
C GLU A 679 -1.29 -5.07 46.97
N ALA A 680 -1.20 -4.76 45.67
CA ALA A 680 -2.04 -3.77 45.02
C ALA A 680 -3.42 -4.32 44.59
N LYS A 681 -3.63 -5.65 44.67
CA LYS A 681 -4.82 -6.39 44.24
C LYS A 681 -5.27 -6.03 42.82
N LYS A 682 -4.31 -5.88 41.91
CA LYS A 682 -4.58 -5.50 40.52
C LYS A 682 -3.51 -6.05 39.59
N TYR A 683 -3.88 -6.17 38.32
CA TYR A 683 -2.92 -6.45 37.27
C TYR A 683 -2.02 -5.23 37.04
N THR A 684 -0.71 -5.42 37.13
CA THR A 684 0.31 -4.37 36.93
C THR A 684 1.11 -4.55 35.65
N GLY A 685 0.95 -5.69 34.96
CA GLY A 685 1.62 -6.00 33.71
C GLY A 685 2.77 -6.98 33.87
N ALA A 686 3.10 -7.68 32.80
CA ALA A 686 4.24 -8.59 32.72
C ALA A 686 5.04 -8.35 31.43
N LYS A 687 6.27 -8.87 31.37
CA LYS A 687 7.13 -8.76 30.17
C LYS A 687 6.91 -9.98 29.28
N TRP A 688 5.94 -9.91 28.38
CA TRP A 688 5.57 -11.03 27.53
C TRP A 688 6.57 -11.27 26.39
N GLY A 689 7.37 -10.28 26.02
CA GLY A 689 8.36 -10.41 24.95
C GLY A 689 9.42 -11.49 25.19
N LYS A 690 9.61 -11.92 26.45
CA LYS A 690 10.48 -13.05 26.80
C LYS A 690 10.00 -14.37 26.18
N TYR A 691 8.69 -14.59 26.06
CA TYR A 691 8.14 -15.82 25.47
C TYR A 691 8.37 -15.91 23.95
N LEU A 692 8.59 -14.76 23.29
CA LEU A 692 8.99 -14.71 21.89
C LEU A 692 10.50 -14.84 21.73
N ARG A 693 11.26 -14.11 22.55
CA ARG A 693 12.68 -13.81 22.26
C ARG A 693 13.69 -14.51 23.15
N ALA A 694 13.31 -14.95 24.35
CA ALA A 694 14.26 -15.59 25.26
C ALA A 694 14.49 -17.05 24.84
N PRO A 695 15.75 -17.53 24.76
CA PRO A 695 16.05 -18.92 24.40
C PRO A 695 15.57 -19.90 25.47
N GLU A 696 15.43 -21.18 25.14
CA GLU A 696 14.95 -22.21 26.09
C GLU A 696 15.77 -22.26 27.39
N ILE A 697 17.10 -22.15 27.29
CA ILE A 697 18.03 -22.11 28.44
C ILE A 697 17.70 -21.01 29.46
N PHE A 698 17.11 -19.89 29.03
CA PHE A 698 16.68 -18.83 29.94
C PHE A 698 15.62 -19.34 30.92
N PHE A 699 14.63 -20.08 30.41
CA PHE A 699 13.55 -20.65 31.21
C PHE A 699 14.02 -21.84 32.04
N GLU A 700 14.91 -22.68 31.50
CA GLU A 700 15.53 -23.77 32.26
C GLU A 700 16.29 -23.27 33.49
N ILE A 701 17.02 -22.16 33.34
CA ILE A 701 17.74 -21.52 34.45
C ILE A 701 16.75 -20.99 35.49
N LEU A 702 15.68 -20.29 35.07
CA LEU A 702 14.67 -19.77 35.98
C LEU A 702 13.98 -20.88 36.78
N GLU A 703 13.59 -21.97 36.12
CA GLU A 703 12.91 -23.08 36.79
C GLU A 703 13.86 -23.85 37.72
N LYS A 704 15.07 -24.21 37.25
CA LYS A 704 16.07 -24.97 38.02
C LYS A 704 16.53 -24.23 39.28
N TYR A 705 16.55 -22.91 39.24
CA TYR A 705 17.03 -22.07 40.33
C TYR A 705 15.93 -21.18 40.92
N LYS A 706 14.64 -21.52 40.75
CA LYS A 706 13.52 -20.73 41.30
C LYS A 706 13.62 -20.51 42.80
N ASP A 707 14.08 -21.52 43.54
CA ASP A 707 14.26 -21.45 45.00
C ASP A 707 15.50 -20.63 45.41
N LYS A 708 16.34 -20.22 44.45
CA LYS A 708 17.54 -19.40 44.67
C LYS A 708 17.39 -17.98 44.15
N PHE A 709 16.39 -17.71 43.30
CA PHE A 709 16.11 -16.39 42.80
C PHE A 709 14.99 -15.73 43.61
N VAL A 710 15.12 -14.43 43.79
CA VAL A 710 14.08 -13.59 44.36
C VAL A 710 14.02 -12.30 43.55
N GLU A 711 12.84 -11.73 43.39
CA GLU A 711 12.70 -10.44 42.73
C GLU A 711 13.39 -9.35 43.54
N LEU A 712 14.17 -8.48 42.88
CA LEU A 712 14.90 -7.40 43.56
C LEU A 712 13.97 -6.49 44.39
N LYS A 713 12.73 -6.28 43.94
CA LYS A 713 11.73 -5.46 44.63
C LYS A 713 11.32 -6.01 46.01
N SER A 714 11.46 -7.31 46.25
CA SER A 714 11.10 -7.89 47.55
C SER A 714 12.17 -7.66 48.62
N ILE A 715 13.41 -7.38 48.21
CA ILE A 715 14.56 -7.17 49.11
C ILE A 715 15.09 -5.73 49.08
N ALA A 716 14.68 -4.92 48.10
CA ALA A 716 15.11 -3.54 47.96
C ALA A 716 14.00 -2.66 47.35
N LYS A 717 13.92 -1.41 47.78
CA LYS A 717 13.03 -0.41 47.17
C LYS A 717 13.58 -0.02 45.80
N VAL A 718 12.92 -0.47 44.73
CA VAL A 718 13.24 -0.08 43.35
C VAL A 718 12.43 1.15 42.97
N GLN A 719 13.10 2.23 42.60
CA GLN A 719 12.44 3.47 42.13
C GLN A 719 13.24 4.11 41.00
N ARG A 720 12.55 4.81 40.09
CA ARG A 720 13.20 5.61 39.06
C ARG A 720 13.96 6.77 39.72
N GLY A 721 15.18 7.06 39.25
CA GLY A 721 15.95 8.20 39.70
C GLY A 721 15.26 9.53 39.39
N PHE A 722 15.62 10.58 40.13
CA PHE A 722 15.09 11.92 39.90
C PHE A 722 15.53 12.44 38.53
N THR A 723 14.58 12.84 37.70
CA THR A 723 14.86 13.64 36.49
C THR A 723 15.09 15.09 36.89
N THR A 724 16.22 15.65 36.46
CA THR A 724 16.65 17.02 36.83
C THR A 724 15.82 18.10 36.12
N GLY A 725 15.28 17.80 34.93
CA GLY A 725 14.57 18.76 34.09
C GLY A 725 15.47 19.82 33.45
N ALA A 726 16.78 19.77 33.70
CA ALA A 726 17.77 20.69 33.17
C ALA A 726 18.38 20.13 31.87
N ASN A 727 17.53 19.86 30.86
CA ASN A 727 17.95 19.25 29.59
C ASN A 727 18.95 20.10 28.81
N ASP A 728 18.99 21.42 29.04
CA ASP A 728 19.98 22.31 28.38
C ASP A 728 21.37 22.24 29.02
N PHE A 729 21.47 21.72 30.25
CA PHE A 729 22.71 21.62 31.02
C PHE A 729 23.40 20.26 30.88
N PHE A 730 22.60 19.18 30.85
CA PHE A 730 23.05 17.79 30.68
C PHE A 730 22.93 17.37 29.23
#